data_AF-A0A538QDK7-F1
#
_entry.id   AF-A0A538QDK7-F1
#
_cell.length_a   1.000
_cell.length_b   1.000
_cell.length_c   1.000
_cell.angle_alpha   90.00
_cell.angle_beta   90.00
_cell.angle_gamma   90.00
#
_symmetry.space_group_name_H-M   'P 1'
#
loop_
_entity.id
_entity.type
_entity.pdbx_description
1 polymer ?
#
loop_
_entity_poly.entity_id
_entity_poly.type
_entity_poly.pdbx_seq_one_letter_code
_entity_poly.pdbx_strand_id
1 'polypeptide(L)'
;MSRRYRAIAPRMAMLLATGLVPSCDPADDTSRISSAVTLPVTVTNAMYKIQKTNPDPYHAFSGGAVAISAARNEFEAFQIVIPGLANNVNAIAGDLTCSTGGCAGSRIAAATCSGGVGTGGNVRLYRERYYDQTISSANWSDTHAMLGTLPDALIPQVDEFYNECRAFSFSVASGNNGVIWVDVFVPQNQLAGTYAGNITVTSDQGSATVPVSLEVWDFTLPATASLHSTFGMSGVAIQNEHALAPICDPSNAGLHRRYAAIGLDHRVTLNVLDDECDNTASYVASTYAALFDGTLSTAPEITRLVGARTTSIQYQQGLTDSTALASWAQTMHAHGWFEQLFQYTIDEPSGSGFDNIAPRAMAAHAADPGFRTLVTTDLDEAFAAGVNYNRDINRFVEVIDHLEGTAGNERFEYNDYPQGSGANWEASNSINEVWTYQSCDSHGCGVAGTDRWPSVMIDARPMRNRALEWFSFKNRLKGELYFDVNFAWNGGEWTNQFYFSGHGDGTLLYPGTPSAVPGGSTEAIGGSHHIPIASIRFKLIREGMEDYEYMKLLEGQGQRTFAESEIAAVFPGGAVNTEGDPETLYARRAEMACRILTNLGKPCSGSPPPSCTVDDCFDRSDGALGASWNVVQPAVQIVASKAAATGAGAATAQYLENVGPDQDVSAVCTITVSSGSNCGLMARYTDVDNLYYTYIDTGLQRIDLWRRSAGVVTQLGTASRTLAVGSSYPLRLVVSGSSLAVYFGNESTPAISATDGAIATGNFGGLHGFTGTAGSVTWDDFNITGATSSALFSDTFDRSPPTARTRSRPPRRTGRVSCRAWAPATTR
;
A
#
# COMPACT_ATOMS: atom_id res chain seq x y z
N MET A 1 49.43 25.02 -74.50
CA MET A 1 49.13 25.87 -73.32
C MET A 1 49.47 25.05 -72.08
N SER A 2 50.74 24.96 -71.68
CA SER A 2 51.54 25.90 -70.84
C SER A 2 51.16 25.80 -69.34
N ARG A 3 52.04 25.47 -68.38
CA ARG A 3 53.51 25.38 -68.32
C ARG A 3 53.93 24.53 -67.11
N ARG A 4 55.10 23.88 -67.25
CA ARG A 4 55.94 23.26 -66.21
C ARG A 4 56.36 24.28 -65.13
N TYR A 5 56.71 23.82 -63.93
CA TYR A 5 58.06 24.03 -63.37
C TYR A 5 58.35 23.10 -62.17
N ARG A 6 59.53 22.49 -62.20
CA ARG A 6 60.20 21.72 -61.13
C ARG A 6 60.96 22.69 -60.20
N ALA A 7 61.25 22.17 -58.99
CA ALA A 7 62.57 22.15 -58.33
C ALA A 7 62.91 23.15 -57.18
N ILE A 8 63.31 22.52 -56.07
CA ILE A 8 64.47 22.77 -55.17
C ILE A 8 64.29 23.66 -53.91
N ALA A 9 64.38 22.96 -52.77
CA ALA A 9 65.04 23.17 -51.45
C ALA A 9 65.59 24.56 -51.03
N PRO A 10 65.74 24.82 -49.71
CA PRO A 10 66.95 24.35 -49.01
C PRO A 10 66.74 23.88 -47.55
N ARG A 11 67.72 23.09 -47.07
CA ARG A 11 68.02 22.82 -45.66
C ARG A 11 68.69 24.06 -45.03
N MET A 12 68.34 24.39 -43.78
CA MET A 12 69.26 25.09 -42.86
C MET A 12 68.98 24.69 -41.42
N ALA A 13 70.04 24.68 -40.61
CA ALA A 13 70.20 23.91 -39.39
C ALA A 13 70.00 24.71 -38.09
N MET A 14 69.80 23.95 -37.01
CA MET A 14 70.30 24.16 -35.64
C MET A 14 69.69 25.28 -34.78
N LEU A 15 68.98 24.92 -33.70
CA LEU A 15 69.44 25.12 -32.31
C LEU A 15 68.49 24.48 -31.27
N LEU A 16 69.08 24.11 -30.13
CA LEU A 16 68.54 23.36 -29.01
C LEU A 16 67.41 24.06 -28.24
N ALA A 17 66.49 23.28 -27.67
CA ALA A 17 66.14 23.35 -26.24
C ALA A 17 65.34 22.11 -25.83
N THR A 18 65.89 21.38 -24.86
CA THR A 18 65.30 20.27 -24.14
C THR A 18 64.07 20.70 -23.34
N GLY A 19 62.93 20.04 -23.58
CA GLY A 19 61.77 20.07 -22.71
C GLY A 19 61.02 18.75 -22.87
N LEU A 20 61.27 17.81 -21.95
CA LEU A 20 60.51 16.57 -21.82
C LEU A 20 59.06 16.92 -21.49
N VAL A 21 58.18 16.76 -22.47
CA VAL A 21 56.73 16.71 -22.28
C VAL A 21 56.38 15.22 -22.13
N PRO A 22 55.69 14.78 -21.07
CA PRO A 22 55.15 13.43 -21.03
C PRO A 22 54.07 13.34 -22.10
N SER A 23 54.27 12.52 -23.12
CA SER A 23 53.23 12.12 -24.06
C SER A 23 52.23 11.23 -23.33
N CYS A 24 50.99 11.67 -23.19
CA CYS A 24 49.89 10.75 -22.94
C CYS A 24 49.70 9.91 -24.21
N ASP A 25 50.00 8.64 -24.12
CA ASP A 25 49.72 7.64 -25.14
C ASP A 25 48.24 7.23 -25.03
N PRO A 26 47.38 7.44 -26.03
CA PRO A 26 45.94 7.17 -25.94
C PRO A 26 45.59 5.69 -26.17
N ALA A 27 46.43 4.76 -25.70
CA ALA A 27 46.32 3.33 -26.02
C ALA A 27 46.17 2.41 -24.80
N ASP A 28 45.93 2.95 -23.59
CA ASP A 28 45.76 2.13 -22.37
C ASP A 28 44.43 2.35 -21.62
N ASP A 29 43.45 3.01 -22.25
CA ASP A 29 42.14 3.32 -21.64
C ASP A 29 40.96 2.54 -22.27
N THR A 30 41.22 1.31 -22.73
CA THR A 30 40.16 0.39 -23.22
C THR A 30 40.02 -0.87 -22.36
N SER A 31 40.73 -0.97 -21.23
CA SER A 31 40.64 -2.12 -20.31
C SER A 31 39.91 -1.82 -18.99
N ARG A 32 39.40 -0.60 -18.78
CA ARG A 32 38.35 -0.36 -17.78
C ARG A 32 37.03 -0.85 -18.33
N ILE A 33 36.79 -2.15 -18.18
CA ILE A 33 35.44 -2.73 -18.17
C ILE A 33 34.63 -1.83 -17.24
N SER A 34 33.64 -1.10 -17.77
CA SER A 34 32.68 -0.38 -16.95
C SER A 34 31.96 -1.42 -16.12
N SER A 35 32.34 -1.57 -14.86
CA SER A 35 31.44 -2.17 -13.87
C SER A 35 30.17 -1.34 -13.94
N ALA A 36 29.08 -1.92 -14.45
CA ALA A 36 27.79 -1.23 -14.52
C ALA A 36 27.49 -0.67 -13.14
N VAL A 37 27.29 0.64 -13.04
CA VAL A 37 26.90 1.27 -11.78
C VAL A 37 25.54 0.67 -11.42
N THR A 38 25.49 0.00 -10.27
CA THR A 38 24.26 -0.60 -9.78
C THR A 38 23.37 0.51 -9.25
N LEU A 39 22.18 0.65 -9.81
CA LEU A 39 21.17 1.56 -9.29
C LEU A 39 20.66 0.97 -7.97
N PRO A 40 20.75 1.68 -6.82
CA PRO A 40 20.13 1.20 -5.59
C PRO A 40 18.62 1.14 -5.79
N VAL A 41 18.04 -0.04 -5.52
CA VAL A 41 16.60 -0.24 -5.47
C VAL A 41 16.26 -1.08 -4.23
N THR A 42 15.11 -0.80 -3.64
CA THR A 42 14.51 -1.62 -2.59
C THR A 42 13.16 -2.10 -3.08
N VAL A 43 12.75 -3.32 -2.73
CA VAL A 43 11.46 -3.87 -3.16
C VAL A 43 10.63 -4.16 -1.93
N THR A 44 9.34 -3.85 -1.96
CA THR A 44 8.41 -4.03 -0.85
C THR A 44 7.03 -4.43 -1.37
N ASN A 45 6.14 -4.92 -0.50
CA ASN A 45 4.79 -5.31 -0.86
C ASN A 45 3.88 -4.07 -1.08
N ALA A 46 2.63 -4.28 -1.51
CA ALA A 46 1.66 -3.20 -1.78
C ALA A 46 1.13 -2.47 -0.54
N MET A 47 1.39 -2.98 0.68
CA MET A 47 0.78 -2.51 1.93
C MET A 47 1.56 -1.38 2.63
N TYR A 48 2.42 -0.68 1.89
CA TYR A 48 3.15 0.50 2.37
C TYR A 48 2.97 1.65 1.39
N LYS A 49 2.67 2.86 1.88
CA LYS A 49 2.73 4.09 1.08
C LYS A 49 4.08 4.74 1.29
N ILE A 50 4.92 4.76 0.26
CA ILE A 50 6.28 5.27 0.37
C ILE A 50 6.27 6.79 0.31
N GLN A 51 6.48 7.45 1.45
CA GLN A 51 6.56 8.91 1.52
C GLN A 51 7.70 9.46 0.64
N LYS A 52 7.47 10.65 0.06
CA LYS A 52 8.42 11.27 -0.90
C LYS A 52 9.80 11.55 -0.31
N THR A 53 9.86 12.09 0.91
CA THR A 53 11.08 12.64 1.53
C THR A 53 11.51 11.89 2.79
N ASN A 54 10.75 10.88 3.20
CA ASN A 54 10.93 10.19 4.47
C ASN A 54 10.71 8.70 4.23
N PRO A 55 11.62 7.81 4.63
CA PRO A 55 11.30 6.39 4.63
C PRO A 55 10.43 6.14 5.87
N ASP A 56 9.12 5.96 5.69
CA ASP A 56 8.40 5.14 6.68
C ASP A 56 9.09 3.78 6.74
N PRO A 57 9.21 3.14 7.90
CA PRO A 57 9.71 1.77 7.95
C PRO A 57 8.75 0.89 7.15
N TYR A 58 9.25 0.32 6.06
CA TYR A 58 8.54 -0.66 5.24
C TYR A 58 9.37 -1.93 5.15
N HIS A 59 8.69 -3.08 5.04
CA HIS A 59 9.35 -4.37 4.91
C HIS A 59 10.00 -4.47 3.52
N ALA A 60 11.32 -4.57 3.49
CA ALA A 60 12.04 -4.82 2.26
C ALA A 60 12.14 -6.32 2.02
N PHE A 61 11.80 -6.78 0.82
CA PHE A 61 12.06 -8.16 0.43
C PHE A 61 13.57 -8.45 0.44
N SER A 62 13.93 -9.63 0.97
CA SER A 62 15.32 -10.06 1.12
C SER A 62 16.04 -10.16 -0.22
N GLY A 63 17.29 -9.67 -0.29
CA GLY A 63 18.16 -9.86 -1.44
C GLY A 63 17.72 -9.16 -2.73
N GLY A 64 16.72 -8.27 -2.67
CA GLY A 64 16.20 -7.53 -3.84
C GLY A 64 15.36 -8.38 -4.81
N ALA A 65 14.86 -9.53 -4.35
CA ALA A 65 13.98 -10.41 -5.12
C ALA A 65 12.56 -10.44 -4.52
N VAL A 66 11.55 -10.61 -5.37
CA VAL A 66 10.13 -10.59 -4.99
C VAL A 66 9.57 -12.00 -5.01
N ALA A 67 8.83 -12.36 -3.96
CA ALA A 67 8.03 -13.57 -3.91
C ALA A 67 6.58 -13.19 -3.58
N ILE A 68 5.67 -13.43 -4.51
CA ILE A 68 4.23 -13.14 -4.38
C ILE A 68 3.42 -14.39 -4.74
N SER A 69 2.16 -14.43 -4.30
CA SER A 69 1.26 -15.55 -4.57
C SER A 69 -0.16 -15.07 -4.84
N ALA A 70 -0.83 -15.71 -5.80
CA ALA A 70 -2.17 -15.35 -6.22
C ALA A 70 -2.94 -16.55 -6.80
N ALA A 71 -4.26 -16.55 -6.63
CA ALA A 71 -5.20 -17.41 -7.31
C ALA A 71 -5.38 -16.99 -8.78
N ARG A 72 -6.12 -17.79 -9.56
CA ARG A 72 -6.57 -17.37 -10.89
C ARG A 72 -7.64 -16.29 -10.76
N ASN A 73 -7.69 -15.40 -11.74
CA ASN A 73 -8.49 -14.18 -11.75
C ASN A 73 -8.11 -13.15 -10.67
N GLU A 74 -6.97 -13.28 -10.02
CA GLU A 74 -6.55 -12.36 -8.97
C GLU A 74 -5.48 -11.38 -9.49
N PHE A 75 -5.45 -10.19 -8.88
CA PHE A 75 -4.38 -9.22 -9.03
C PHE A 75 -3.49 -9.25 -7.79
N GLU A 76 -2.18 -9.15 -8.00
CA GLU A 76 -1.22 -9.11 -6.92
C GLU A 76 -0.16 -8.04 -7.22
N ALA A 77 0.08 -7.16 -6.25
CA ALA A 77 0.92 -6.00 -6.43
C ALA A 77 2.12 -5.94 -5.48
N PHE A 78 3.15 -5.24 -5.94
CA PHE A 78 4.33 -4.90 -5.14
C PHE A 78 4.97 -3.62 -5.68
N GLN A 79 5.94 -3.08 -4.96
CA GLN A 79 6.55 -1.78 -5.25
C GLN A 79 8.07 -1.88 -5.36
N ILE A 80 8.64 -1.26 -6.39
CA ILE A 80 10.08 -1.05 -6.53
C ILE A 80 10.39 0.41 -6.19
N VAL A 81 11.11 0.60 -5.08
CA VAL A 81 11.54 1.91 -4.57
C VAL A 81 12.93 2.24 -5.09
N ILE A 82 13.06 3.44 -5.64
CA ILE A 82 14.31 4.02 -6.13
C ILE A 82 14.68 5.18 -5.19
N PRO A 83 15.52 4.94 -4.17
CA PRO A 83 15.92 5.97 -3.22
C PRO A 83 17.03 6.87 -3.80
N GLY A 84 16.88 8.18 -3.59
CA GLY A 84 17.90 9.17 -3.90
C GLY A 84 17.97 9.55 -5.38
N LEU A 85 19.06 10.21 -5.76
CA LEU A 85 19.20 10.82 -7.09
C LEU A 85 19.13 9.77 -8.21
N ALA A 86 18.12 9.85 -9.06
CA ALA A 86 18.00 9.05 -10.27
C ALA A 86 17.26 9.85 -11.37
N ASN A 87 17.86 10.04 -12.54
CA ASN A 87 17.26 10.75 -13.67
C ASN A 87 16.88 9.78 -14.78
N ASN A 88 15.83 10.10 -15.53
CA ASN A 88 15.33 9.26 -16.62
C ASN A 88 15.05 7.82 -16.18
N VAL A 89 14.50 7.66 -14.98
CA VAL A 89 14.07 6.36 -14.45
C VAL A 89 13.03 5.78 -15.41
N ASN A 90 13.27 4.55 -15.83
CA ASN A 90 12.36 3.74 -16.63
C ASN A 90 12.49 2.27 -16.20
N ALA A 91 11.57 1.42 -16.61
CA ALA A 91 11.60 0.01 -16.30
C ALA A 91 10.98 -0.83 -17.42
N ILE A 92 11.42 -2.08 -17.52
CA ILE A 92 10.87 -3.06 -18.45
C ILE A 92 10.61 -4.35 -17.67
N ALA A 93 9.37 -4.83 -17.70
CA ALA A 93 9.02 -6.13 -17.19
C ALA A 93 9.20 -7.20 -18.28
N GLY A 94 9.82 -8.32 -17.92
CA GLY A 94 9.79 -9.54 -18.73
C GLY A 94 8.57 -10.40 -18.41
N ASP A 95 8.22 -11.31 -19.33
CA ASP A 95 7.21 -12.34 -19.08
C ASP A 95 7.58 -13.16 -17.84
N LEU A 96 6.59 -13.48 -17.00
CA LEU A 96 6.76 -14.50 -15.97
C LEU A 96 6.54 -15.86 -16.62
N THR A 97 7.51 -16.76 -16.53
CA THR A 97 7.50 -18.05 -17.22
C THR A 97 7.59 -19.19 -16.22
N CYS A 98 6.83 -20.25 -16.44
CA CYS A 98 6.96 -21.49 -15.68
C CYS A 98 7.81 -22.48 -16.49
N SER A 99 8.92 -22.92 -15.89
CA SER A 99 9.91 -23.80 -16.54
C SER A 99 9.83 -25.25 -16.08
N THR A 100 9.10 -25.54 -15.01
CA THR A 100 9.04 -26.88 -14.39
C THR A 100 7.61 -27.27 -14.01
N GLY A 101 7.39 -28.54 -13.68
CA GLY A 101 6.08 -29.01 -13.21
C GLY A 101 4.95 -28.94 -14.25
N GLY A 102 3.71 -28.93 -13.78
CA GLY A 102 2.50 -28.97 -14.61
C GLY A 102 2.24 -27.71 -15.44
N CYS A 103 2.90 -26.59 -15.11
CA CYS A 103 2.79 -25.33 -15.85
C CYS A 103 3.94 -25.11 -16.86
N ALA A 104 4.84 -26.08 -17.04
CA ALA A 104 6.02 -25.91 -17.89
C ALA A 104 5.66 -25.43 -19.32
N GLY A 105 6.27 -24.32 -19.75
CA GLY A 105 6.00 -23.67 -21.04
C GLY A 105 4.85 -22.67 -21.03
N SER A 106 4.12 -22.55 -19.93
CA SER A 106 3.13 -21.49 -19.70
C SER A 106 3.82 -20.17 -19.36
N ARG A 107 3.17 -19.05 -19.68
CA ARG A 107 3.66 -17.70 -19.37
C ARG A 107 2.54 -16.74 -19.01
N ILE A 108 2.86 -15.73 -18.21
CA ILE A 108 2.06 -14.52 -17.97
C ILE A 108 2.81 -13.38 -18.66
N ALA A 109 2.23 -12.87 -19.76
CA ALA A 109 2.90 -11.89 -20.60
C ALA A 109 3.05 -10.55 -19.88
N ALA A 110 4.17 -9.86 -20.08
CA ALA A 110 4.35 -8.48 -19.63
C ALA A 110 3.79 -7.48 -20.65
N ALA A 111 3.21 -6.39 -20.16
CA ALA A 111 2.93 -5.25 -21.02
C ALA A 111 4.26 -4.57 -21.35
N THR A 112 4.47 -4.19 -22.61
CA THR A 112 5.74 -3.55 -23.02
C THR A 112 5.48 -2.28 -23.81
N CYS A 113 6.28 -1.25 -23.53
CA CYS A 113 6.36 -0.04 -24.32
C CYS A 113 7.74 0.04 -24.98
N SER A 114 7.80 -0.08 -26.31
CA SER A 114 9.06 -0.04 -27.06
C SER A 114 8.92 0.86 -28.28
N GLY A 115 9.79 1.88 -28.40
CA GLY A 115 9.76 2.83 -29.52
C GLY A 115 8.45 3.61 -29.65
N GLY A 116 7.72 3.82 -28.54
CA GLY A 116 6.40 4.46 -28.54
C GLY A 116 5.24 3.54 -28.92
N VAL A 117 5.50 2.25 -29.17
CA VAL A 117 4.47 1.24 -29.44
C VAL A 117 4.26 0.41 -28.18
N GLY A 118 3.03 0.45 -27.67
CA GLY A 118 2.62 -0.37 -26.53
C GLY A 118 2.05 -1.71 -26.97
N THR A 119 2.25 -2.72 -26.14
CA THR A 119 1.62 -4.05 -26.26
C THR A 119 1.00 -4.41 -24.93
N GLY A 120 -0.23 -4.93 -24.97
CA GLY A 120 -0.93 -5.36 -23.78
C GLY A 120 -0.25 -6.55 -23.10
N GLY A 121 -0.50 -6.66 -21.81
CA GLY A 121 0.00 -7.76 -20.99
C GLY A 121 -0.57 -7.71 -19.58
N ASN A 122 -0.18 -8.72 -18.81
CA ASN A 122 -0.71 -9.00 -17.49
C ASN A 122 0.23 -8.61 -16.35
N VAL A 123 1.52 -8.44 -16.61
CA VAL A 123 2.45 -7.72 -15.74
C VAL A 123 2.49 -6.26 -16.21
N ARG A 124 1.96 -5.34 -15.40
CA ARG A 124 1.88 -3.92 -15.74
C ARG A 124 2.66 -3.07 -14.75
N LEU A 125 3.30 -2.03 -15.26
CA LEU A 125 4.09 -1.08 -14.48
C LEU A 125 3.37 0.26 -14.43
N TYR A 126 3.39 0.88 -13.25
CA TYR A 126 2.84 2.20 -13.01
C TYR A 126 3.86 3.05 -12.24
N ARG A 127 3.98 4.33 -12.59
CA ARG A 127 4.71 5.29 -11.77
C ARG A 127 3.76 5.84 -10.71
N GLU A 128 4.17 5.79 -9.46
CA GLU A 128 3.45 6.48 -8.39
C GLU A 128 3.61 7.99 -8.51
N ARG A 129 2.48 8.70 -8.59
CA ARG A 129 2.42 10.15 -8.57
C ARG A 129 2.10 10.60 -7.14
N TYR A 130 3.03 11.38 -6.57
CA TYR A 130 2.86 12.02 -5.27
C TYR A 130 1.82 13.12 -5.29
N TYR A 131 0.83 13.08 -4.41
CA TYR A 131 -0.11 14.16 -4.15
C TYR A 131 0.62 15.48 -3.84
N ASP A 132 0.16 16.63 -4.36
CA ASP A 132 0.94 17.88 -4.26
C ASP A 132 0.86 18.52 -2.88
N GLN A 133 -0.22 18.25 -2.14
CA GLN A 133 -0.36 18.77 -0.80
C GLN A 133 0.49 17.96 0.17
N THR A 134 1.25 18.66 1.00
CA THR A 134 1.95 18.04 2.13
C THR A 134 1.00 17.96 3.32
N ILE A 135 0.90 16.77 3.89
CA ILE A 135 0.02 16.46 5.02
C ILE A 135 0.80 16.69 6.31
N SER A 136 0.18 17.35 7.26
CA SER A 136 0.75 17.73 8.54
C SER A 136 -0.31 17.63 9.63
N SER A 137 0.07 17.75 10.90
CA SER A 137 -0.90 17.78 12.00
C SER A 137 -1.87 18.97 11.96
N ALA A 138 -1.65 19.95 11.08
CA ALA A 138 -2.58 21.07 10.88
C ALA A 138 -3.73 20.76 9.93
N ASN A 139 -3.61 19.69 9.14
CA ASN A 139 -4.57 19.33 8.09
C ASN A 139 -4.67 17.82 7.88
N TRP A 140 -4.27 16.97 8.82
CA TRP A 140 -4.46 15.52 8.70
C TRP A 140 -5.94 15.16 8.63
N SER A 141 -6.26 13.99 8.09
CA SER A 141 -7.62 13.44 8.20
C SER A 141 -7.92 13.08 9.66
N ASP A 142 -7.01 12.36 10.33
CA ASP A 142 -7.15 11.95 11.72
C ASP A 142 -5.80 11.89 12.45
N THR A 143 -5.79 11.53 13.75
CA THR A 143 -4.56 11.55 14.56
C THR A 143 -3.60 10.38 14.29
N HIS A 144 -3.99 9.39 13.48
CA HIS A 144 -3.15 8.28 13.00
C HIS A 144 -2.77 8.41 11.52
N ALA A 145 -3.13 9.53 10.89
CA ALA A 145 -2.75 9.85 9.52
C ALA A 145 -1.23 9.79 9.29
N MET A 146 -0.86 9.30 8.11
CA MET A 146 0.47 9.40 7.56
C MET A 146 0.78 10.86 7.21
N LEU A 147 1.93 11.35 7.65
CA LEU A 147 2.34 12.74 7.41
C LEU A 147 3.31 12.84 6.23
N GLY A 148 3.48 14.05 5.70
CA GLY A 148 4.38 14.34 4.59
C GLY A 148 3.67 14.29 3.23
N THR A 149 4.46 14.07 2.18
CA THR A 149 3.95 13.99 0.80
C THR A 149 3.78 12.52 0.42
N LEU A 150 2.54 12.10 0.16
CA LEU A 150 2.16 10.71 -0.06
C LEU A 150 1.89 10.41 -1.54
N PRO A 151 2.21 9.19 -2.03
CA PRO A 151 1.79 8.74 -3.35
C PRO A 151 0.32 8.33 -3.35
N ASP A 152 -0.36 8.54 -4.48
CA ASP A 152 -1.70 7.96 -4.63
C ASP A 152 -2.03 7.56 -6.07
N ALA A 153 -1.93 8.46 -7.05
CA ALA A 153 -2.28 8.10 -8.42
C ALA A 153 -1.23 7.23 -9.11
N LEU A 154 -1.68 6.24 -9.89
CA LEU A 154 -0.83 5.26 -10.57
C LEU A 154 -0.80 5.51 -12.08
N ILE A 155 0.21 6.26 -12.57
CA ILE A 155 0.35 6.56 -14.00
C ILE A 155 0.88 5.32 -14.74
N PRO A 156 0.11 4.66 -15.63
CA PRO A 156 0.57 3.43 -16.28
C PRO A 156 1.76 3.69 -17.20
N GLN A 157 2.56 2.66 -17.47
CA GLN A 157 3.50 2.65 -18.60
C GLN A 157 2.80 2.33 -19.92
N VAL A 158 1.90 1.35 -19.86
CA VAL A 158 1.01 0.93 -20.94
C VAL A 158 -0.38 0.89 -20.36
N ASP A 159 -1.33 1.65 -20.91
CA ASP A 159 -2.69 1.68 -20.38
C ASP A 159 -3.50 0.43 -20.74
N GLU A 160 -4.53 0.12 -19.95
CA GLU A 160 -5.31 -1.12 -20.09
C GLU A 160 -6.38 -1.11 -21.18
N PHE A 161 -6.70 0.07 -21.73
CA PHE A 161 -7.80 0.24 -22.67
C PHE A 161 -7.34 0.21 -24.12
N TYR A 162 -6.31 0.99 -24.43
CA TYR A 162 -5.77 1.19 -25.77
C TYR A 162 -4.39 0.55 -25.94
N ASN A 163 -3.75 0.11 -24.85
CA ASN A 163 -2.36 -0.34 -24.83
C ASN A 163 -1.40 0.71 -25.42
N GLU A 164 -1.66 2.00 -25.20
CA GLU A 164 -0.73 3.06 -25.60
C GLU A 164 0.40 3.19 -24.59
N CYS A 165 1.59 3.49 -25.08
CA CYS A 165 2.66 4.00 -24.24
C CYS A 165 2.24 5.32 -23.60
N ARG A 166 2.44 5.43 -22.28
CA ARG A 166 2.15 6.62 -21.48
C ARG A 166 3.43 7.23 -20.92
N ALA A 167 3.32 8.43 -20.35
CA ALA A 167 4.41 9.23 -19.82
C ALA A 167 4.95 8.66 -18.49
N PHE A 168 5.57 7.48 -18.58
CA PHE A 168 6.05 6.73 -17.43
C PHE A 168 7.35 7.29 -16.85
N SER A 169 8.32 7.67 -17.68
CA SER A 169 9.66 8.04 -17.21
C SER A 169 9.64 9.22 -16.24
N PHE A 170 10.54 9.21 -15.25
CA PHE A 170 10.59 10.25 -14.21
C PHE A 170 11.99 10.46 -13.64
N SER A 171 12.13 11.49 -12.80
CA SER A 171 13.36 11.77 -12.07
C SER A 171 13.08 11.82 -10.56
N VAL A 172 14.05 11.36 -9.79
CA VAL A 172 14.07 11.33 -8.33
C VAL A 172 15.20 12.24 -7.86
N ALA A 173 14.88 13.19 -6.99
CA ALA A 173 15.87 14.08 -6.42
C ALA A 173 16.63 13.40 -5.27
N SER A 174 17.83 13.91 -4.96
CA SER A 174 18.56 13.48 -3.75
C SER A 174 17.72 13.67 -2.50
N GLY A 175 17.64 12.65 -1.64
CA GLY A 175 16.81 12.66 -0.43
C GLY A 175 15.34 12.33 -0.67
N ASN A 176 14.93 12.07 -1.91
CA ASN A 176 13.56 11.64 -2.23
C ASN A 176 13.50 10.17 -2.66
N ASN A 177 12.30 9.61 -2.59
CA ASN A 177 11.95 8.32 -3.17
C ASN A 177 11.18 8.52 -4.47
N GLY A 178 11.46 7.69 -5.47
CA GLY A 178 10.56 7.45 -6.58
C GLY A 178 10.14 5.99 -6.59
N VAL A 179 8.92 5.69 -7.03
CA VAL A 179 8.37 4.34 -6.88
C VAL A 179 7.70 3.89 -8.17
N ILE A 180 7.93 2.62 -8.50
CA ILE A 180 7.25 1.90 -9.55
C ILE A 180 6.35 0.86 -8.88
N TRP A 181 5.04 1.03 -9.03
CA TRP A 181 4.06 0.04 -8.66
C TRP A 181 3.95 -1.02 -9.75
N VAL A 182 3.98 -2.29 -9.38
CA VAL A 182 3.84 -3.43 -10.27
C VAL A 182 2.52 -4.13 -9.97
N ASP A 183 1.67 -4.30 -10.98
CA ASP A 183 0.37 -4.96 -10.86
C ASP A 183 0.36 -6.22 -11.74
N VAL A 184 0.29 -7.41 -11.12
CA VAL A 184 0.31 -8.71 -11.81
C VAL A 184 -1.08 -9.32 -11.77
N PHE A 185 -1.73 -9.44 -12.93
CA PHE A 185 -2.99 -10.19 -13.05
C PHE A 185 -2.72 -11.63 -13.45
N VAL A 186 -3.34 -12.57 -12.74
CA VAL A 186 -3.33 -13.99 -13.10
C VAL A 186 -4.60 -14.31 -13.88
N PRO A 187 -4.52 -14.63 -15.19
CA PRO A 187 -5.71 -14.95 -15.98
C PRO A 187 -6.51 -16.14 -15.45
N GLN A 188 -7.82 -16.17 -15.71
CA GLN A 188 -8.73 -17.24 -15.27
C GLN A 188 -8.23 -18.66 -15.55
N ASN A 189 -7.59 -18.85 -16.71
CA ASN A 189 -7.15 -20.15 -17.22
C ASN A 189 -5.64 -20.37 -17.03
N GLN A 190 -4.96 -19.53 -16.24
CA GLN A 190 -3.53 -19.66 -15.98
C GLN A 190 -3.24 -20.99 -15.28
N LEU A 191 -2.29 -21.78 -15.78
CA LEU A 191 -1.91 -23.03 -15.11
C LEU A 191 -1.34 -22.74 -13.72
N ALA A 192 -1.64 -23.60 -12.76
CA ALA A 192 -1.10 -23.44 -11.41
C ALA A 192 0.38 -23.87 -11.35
N GLY A 193 1.13 -23.23 -10.45
CA GLY A 193 2.55 -23.49 -10.22
C GLY A 193 3.38 -22.20 -10.16
N THR A 194 4.71 -22.34 -10.13
CA THR A 194 5.63 -21.22 -9.93
C THR A 194 6.11 -20.63 -11.26
N TYR A 195 5.96 -19.32 -11.38
CA TYR A 195 6.41 -18.52 -12.52
C TYR A 195 7.55 -17.61 -12.08
N ALA A 196 8.58 -17.51 -12.91
CA ALA A 196 9.74 -16.64 -12.65
C ALA A 196 9.97 -15.70 -13.83
N GLY A 197 10.39 -14.47 -13.51
CA GLY A 197 10.79 -13.46 -14.48
C GLY A 197 11.58 -12.35 -13.81
N ASN A 198 11.89 -11.29 -14.56
CA ASN A 198 12.69 -10.18 -14.09
C ASN A 198 12.05 -8.85 -14.49
N ILE A 199 12.22 -7.84 -13.64
CA ILE A 199 11.96 -6.44 -13.98
C ILE A 199 13.30 -5.70 -13.96
N THR A 200 13.64 -5.05 -15.07
CA THR A 200 14.87 -4.25 -15.16
C THR A 200 14.53 -2.78 -15.05
N VAL A 201 15.09 -2.11 -14.05
CA VAL A 201 15.00 -0.66 -13.84
C VAL A 201 16.28 -0.01 -14.37
N THR A 202 16.13 1.09 -15.11
CA THR A 202 17.24 1.84 -15.69
C THR A 202 17.11 3.32 -15.38
N SER A 203 18.23 3.99 -15.16
CA SER A 203 18.34 5.45 -15.04
C SER A 203 19.69 5.92 -15.58
N ASP A 204 19.92 7.23 -15.63
CA ASP A 204 21.24 7.78 -15.94
C ASP A 204 22.31 7.37 -14.89
N GLN A 205 21.89 6.96 -13.69
CA GLN A 205 22.74 6.59 -12.57
C GLN A 205 23.05 5.09 -12.50
N GLY A 206 22.43 4.27 -13.36
CA GLY A 206 22.70 2.85 -13.40
C GLY A 206 21.50 2.00 -13.78
N SER A 207 21.61 0.71 -13.51
CA SER A 207 20.52 -0.24 -13.69
C SER A 207 20.43 -1.22 -12.53
N ALA A 208 19.23 -1.72 -12.27
CA ALA A 208 18.96 -2.81 -11.35
C ALA A 208 18.06 -3.85 -12.03
N THR A 209 18.23 -5.11 -11.66
CA THR A 209 17.33 -6.19 -12.07
C THR A 209 16.72 -6.78 -10.82
N VAL A 210 15.39 -6.78 -10.77
CA VAL A 210 14.57 -7.31 -9.69
C VAL A 210 14.02 -8.66 -10.14
N PRO A 211 14.49 -9.79 -9.58
CA PRO A 211 13.90 -11.10 -9.83
C PRO A 211 12.50 -11.17 -9.20
N VAL A 212 11.55 -11.77 -9.92
CA VAL A 212 10.17 -11.95 -9.48
C VAL A 212 9.81 -13.43 -9.56
N SER A 213 9.27 -13.95 -8.46
CA SER A 213 8.65 -15.27 -8.35
C SER A 213 7.18 -15.11 -7.99
N LEU A 214 6.30 -15.75 -8.76
CA LEU A 214 4.87 -15.79 -8.52
C LEU A 214 4.41 -17.24 -8.37
N GLU A 215 3.81 -17.60 -7.25
CA GLU A 215 3.03 -18.83 -7.14
C GLU A 215 1.59 -18.59 -7.60
N VAL A 216 1.14 -19.38 -8.58
CA VAL A 216 -0.26 -19.41 -9.01
C VAL A 216 -0.96 -20.58 -8.33
N TRP A 217 -1.90 -20.28 -7.43
CA TRP A 217 -2.70 -21.29 -6.75
C TRP A 217 -3.77 -21.91 -7.65
N ASP A 218 -4.09 -23.19 -7.44
CA ASP A 218 -5.04 -23.95 -8.25
C ASP A 218 -6.51 -23.77 -7.81
N PHE A 219 -6.93 -22.54 -7.57
CA PHE A 219 -8.34 -22.14 -7.48
C PHE A 219 -8.55 -20.80 -8.18
N THR A 220 -9.80 -20.42 -8.39
CA THR A 220 -10.18 -19.28 -9.23
C THR A 220 -11.16 -18.41 -8.48
N LEU A 221 -10.87 -17.11 -8.41
CA LEU A 221 -11.80 -16.11 -7.91
C LEU A 221 -12.85 -15.77 -8.98
N PRO A 222 -14.08 -15.41 -8.58
CA PRO A 222 -15.07 -14.96 -9.54
C PRO A 222 -14.63 -13.63 -10.18
N ALA A 223 -15.03 -13.43 -11.45
CA ALA A 223 -14.77 -12.19 -12.18
C ALA A 223 -15.67 -11.05 -11.70
N THR A 224 -16.90 -11.37 -11.30
CA THR A 224 -17.83 -10.43 -10.65
C THR A 224 -17.78 -10.67 -9.14
N ALA A 225 -17.73 -9.61 -8.35
CA ALA A 225 -17.75 -9.71 -6.90
C ALA A 225 -19.01 -10.43 -6.39
N SER A 226 -18.82 -11.26 -5.35
CA SER A 226 -19.91 -11.86 -4.58
C SER A 226 -20.53 -10.86 -3.62
N LEU A 227 -19.78 -9.83 -3.20
CA LEU A 227 -20.29 -8.69 -2.47
C LEU A 227 -20.79 -7.62 -3.47
N HIS A 228 -22.01 -7.12 -3.28
CA HIS A 228 -22.51 -6.04 -4.11
C HIS A 228 -21.80 -4.73 -3.75
N SER A 229 -21.68 -3.81 -4.70
CA SER A 229 -21.16 -2.47 -4.43
C SER A 229 -21.96 -1.41 -5.19
N THR A 230 -21.97 -0.18 -4.69
CA THR A 230 -22.38 1.00 -5.44
C THR A 230 -21.49 2.18 -5.06
N PHE A 231 -20.66 2.62 -6.00
CA PHE A 231 -19.74 3.73 -5.80
C PHE A 231 -20.20 4.88 -6.70
N GLY A 232 -20.50 6.04 -6.12
CA GLY A 232 -20.88 7.22 -6.90
C GLY A 232 -19.78 7.61 -7.89
N MET A 233 -20.19 8.17 -9.02
CA MET A 233 -19.27 8.65 -10.04
C MET A 233 -19.94 9.77 -10.81
N SER A 234 -19.39 10.97 -10.70
CA SER A 234 -19.90 12.15 -11.39
C SER A 234 -19.40 12.24 -12.83
N GLY A 235 -20.32 12.15 -13.78
CA GLY A 235 -20.05 12.41 -15.20
C GLY A 235 -19.66 13.86 -15.48
N VAL A 236 -20.17 14.81 -14.70
CA VAL A 236 -19.81 16.24 -14.77
C VAL A 236 -18.34 16.45 -14.46
N ALA A 237 -17.86 15.81 -13.39
CA ALA A 237 -16.45 15.89 -13.00
C ALA A 237 -15.55 15.30 -14.10
N ILE A 238 -15.96 14.18 -14.72
CA ILE A 238 -15.24 13.60 -15.88
C ILE A 238 -15.21 14.58 -17.05
N GLN A 239 -16.32 15.21 -17.39
CA GLN A 239 -16.38 16.19 -18.47
C GLN A 239 -15.41 17.35 -18.22
N ASN A 240 -15.47 17.95 -17.03
CA ASN A 240 -14.67 19.11 -16.68
C ASN A 240 -13.18 18.79 -16.69
N GLU A 241 -12.77 17.71 -16.03
CA GLU A 241 -11.35 17.35 -15.92
C GLU A 241 -10.74 16.87 -17.23
N HIS A 242 -11.55 16.33 -18.14
CA HIS A 242 -11.07 15.97 -19.47
C HIS A 242 -11.24 17.11 -20.50
N ALA A 243 -11.83 18.25 -20.10
CA ALA A 243 -12.17 19.39 -20.94
C ALA A 243 -12.96 18.98 -22.20
N LEU A 244 -13.96 18.10 -22.02
CA LEU A 244 -14.77 17.55 -23.10
C LEU A 244 -16.14 18.26 -23.20
N ALA A 245 -16.82 18.03 -24.32
CA ALA A 245 -18.27 18.24 -24.40
C ALA A 245 -18.98 17.30 -23.38
N PRO A 246 -20.27 17.51 -23.08
CA PRO A 246 -21.02 16.66 -22.16
C PRO A 246 -20.73 15.19 -22.35
N ILE A 247 -20.55 14.46 -21.25
CA ILE A 247 -20.19 13.04 -21.27
C ILE A 247 -21.26 12.20 -21.97
N CYS A 248 -22.50 12.73 -22.00
CA CYS A 248 -23.65 12.22 -22.73
C CYS A 248 -23.53 12.23 -24.25
N ASP A 249 -22.61 13.02 -24.81
CA ASP A 249 -22.35 13.01 -26.24
C ASP A 249 -21.89 11.59 -26.64
N PRO A 250 -22.49 10.96 -27.66
CA PRO A 250 -22.09 9.62 -28.11
C PRO A 250 -20.60 9.47 -28.40
N SER A 251 -19.90 10.56 -28.74
CA SER A 251 -18.44 10.56 -28.93
C SER A 251 -17.64 10.44 -27.62
N ASN A 252 -18.24 10.79 -26.48
CA ASN A 252 -17.60 10.79 -25.15
C ASN A 252 -18.14 9.68 -24.23
N ALA A 253 -19.32 9.11 -24.50
CA ALA A 253 -19.93 8.05 -23.69
C ALA A 253 -19.00 6.83 -23.48
N GLY A 254 -18.11 6.56 -24.45
CA GLY A 254 -17.10 5.52 -24.29
C GLY A 254 -16.08 5.79 -23.17
N LEU A 255 -15.78 7.05 -22.86
CA LEU A 255 -14.94 7.39 -21.71
C LEU A 255 -15.65 7.05 -20.40
N HIS A 256 -16.94 7.39 -20.27
CA HIS A 256 -17.71 7.05 -19.07
C HIS A 256 -17.77 5.53 -18.84
N ARG A 257 -17.98 4.76 -19.91
CA ARG A 257 -17.90 3.29 -19.85
C ARG A 257 -16.53 2.78 -19.46
N ARG A 258 -15.43 3.44 -19.86
CA ARG A 258 -14.07 3.06 -19.41
C ARG A 258 -13.87 3.33 -17.92
N TYR A 259 -14.44 4.40 -17.37
CA TYR A 259 -14.46 4.61 -15.91
C TYR A 259 -15.23 3.48 -15.21
N ALA A 260 -16.42 3.11 -15.70
CA ALA A 260 -17.14 1.97 -15.14
C ALA A 260 -16.37 0.64 -15.31
N ALA A 261 -15.70 0.43 -16.43
CA ALA A 261 -14.89 -0.77 -16.71
C ALA A 261 -13.67 -0.88 -15.79
N ILE A 262 -12.99 0.23 -15.46
CA ILE A 262 -11.92 0.19 -14.45
C ILE A 262 -12.49 -0.26 -13.11
N GLY A 263 -13.71 0.15 -12.75
CA GLY A 263 -14.40 -0.34 -11.56
C GLY A 263 -14.54 -1.85 -11.56
N LEU A 264 -15.02 -2.42 -12.67
CA LEU A 264 -15.19 -3.87 -12.79
C LEU A 264 -13.88 -4.65 -12.63
N ASP A 265 -12.77 -4.16 -13.18
CA ASP A 265 -11.43 -4.74 -12.96
C ASP A 265 -10.91 -4.58 -11.51
N HIS A 266 -11.58 -3.77 -10.70
CA HIS A 266 -11.37 -3.63 -9.26
C HIS A 266 -12.47 -4.29 -8.43
N ARG A 267 -13.35 -5.09 -9.05
CA ARG A 267 -14.50 -5.75 -8.42
C ARG A 267 -15.53 -4.79 -7.81
N VAL A 268 -15.50 -3.52 -8.21
CA VAL A 268 -16.38 -2.48 -7.72
C VAL A 268 -17.33 -2.03 -8.82
N THR A 269 -18.59 -1.78 -8.46
CA THR A 269 -19.59 -1.21 -9.39
C THR A 269 -19.64 0.30 -9.21
N LEU A 270 -19.25 1.05 -10.26
CA LEU A 270 -19.45 2.50 -10.31
C LEU A 270 -20.85 2.82 -10.84
N ASN A 271 -21.53 3.78 -10.22
CA ASN A 271 -22.83 4.27 -10.65
C ASN A 271 -22.68 5.06 -11.96
N VAL A 272 -23.26 4.52 -13.04
CA VAL A 272 -23.21 5.14 -14.38
C VAL A 272 -24.37 6.08 -14.67
N LEU A 273 -25.27 6.33 -13.71
CA LEU A 273 -26.48 7.14 -13.95
C LEU A 273 -26.34 8.62 -13.60
N ASP A 274 -25.20 9.05 -13.06
CA ASP A 274 -24.89 10.49 -12.88
C ASP A 274 -24.06 11.03 -14.07
N ASP A 275 -24.51 10.74 -15.29
CA ASP A 275 -23.83 11.08 -16.55
C ASP A 275 -24.41 12.32 -17.24
N GLU A 276 -25.26 13.10 -16.55
CA GLU A 276 -26.05 14.23 -17.08
C GLU A 276 -26.91 13.88 -18.31
N CYS A 277 -27.18 12.60 -18.57
CA CYS A 277 -27.89 12.15 -19.77
C CYS A 277 -29.41 12.05 -19.59
N ASP A 278 -30.05 11.58 -20.66
CA ASP A 278 -31.34 10.91 -20.60
C ASP A 278 -31.28 9.73 -19.61
N ASN A 279 -32.03 9.81 -18.51
CA ASN A 279 -32.09 8.77 -17.48
C ASN A 279 -33.24 7.77 -17.73
N THR A 280 -33.74 7.65 -18.95
CA THR A 280 -34.71 6.61 -19.30
C THR A 280 -34.06 5.23 -19.28
N ALA A 281 -34.84 4.23 -18.90
CA ALA A 281 -34.39 2.85 -18.88
C ALA A 281 -33.88 2.38 -20.25
N SER A 282 -34.49 2.86 -21.34
CA SER A 282 -34.07 2.58 -22.71
C SER A 282 -32.68 3.13 -23.04
N TYR A 283 -32.39 4.38 -22.64
CA TYR A 283 -31.07 4.96 -22.83
C TYR A 283 -30.03 4.13 -22.10
N VAL A 284 -30.25 3.88 -20.81
CA VAL A 284 -29.34 3.14 -19.94
C VAL A 284 -29.07 1.74 -20.49
N ALA A 285 -30.12 1.02 -20.89
CA ALA A 285 -29.98 -0.28 -21.52
C ALA A 285 -29.18 -0.21 -22.82
N SER A 286 -29.41 0.80 -23.68
CA SER A 286 -28.69 0.91 -24.95
C SER A 286 -27.22 1.31 -24.79
N THR A 287 -26.90 2.11 -23.78
CA THR A 287 -25.57 2.69 -23.59
C THR A 287 -24.69 1.79 -22.73
N TYR A 288 -25.24 1.17 -21.69
CA TYR A 288 -24.47 0.49 -20.65
C TYR A 288 -24.70 -1.04 -20.57
N ALA A 289 -25.54 -1.64 -21.44
CA ALA A 289 -25.80 -3.09 -21.45
C ALA A 289 -24.54 -3.95 -21.32
N ALA A 290 -23.46 -3.60 -22.01
CA ALA A 290 -22.25 -4.42 -22.01
C ALA A 290 -21.57 -4.49 -20.63
N LEU A 291 -21.72 -3.47 -19.79
CA LEU A 291 -21.27 -3.48 -18.39
C LEU A 291 -22.16 -4.38 -17.53
N PHE A 292 -23.47 -4.39 -17.79
CA PHE A 292 -24.46 -5.16 -17.00
C PHE A 292 -24.48 -6.64 -17.39
N ASP A 293 -24.24 -6.93 -18.67
CA ASP A 293 -24.18 -8.29 -19.22
C ASP A 293 -22.79 -8.93 -19.05
N GLY A 294 -21.77 -8.14 -18.73
CA GLY A 294 -20.38 -8.60 -18.60
C GLY A 294 -19.74 -8.99 -19.93
N THR A 295 -20.07 -8.26 -21.00
CA THR A 295 -19.63 -8.57 -22.37
C THR A 295 -18.50 -7.67 -22.86
N LEU A 296 -17.92 -6.83 -21.99
CA LEU A 296 -16.76 -5.99 -22.27
C LEU A 296 -15.51 -6.83 -22.54
N SER A 297 -15.27 -7.14 -23.81
CA SER A 297 -14.25 -8.09 -24.26
C SER A 297 -13.32 -7.55 -25.35
N THR A 298 -13.55 -6.32 -25.83
CA THR A 298 -12.79 -5.72 -26.92
C THR A 298 -12.38 -4.30 -26.61
N ALA A 299 -11.12 -3.96 -26.89
CA ALA A 299 -10.64 -2.58 -26.79
C ALA A 299 -11.53 -1.63 -27.62
N PRO A 300 -11.78 -0.40 -27.13
CA PRO A 300 -11.18 0.21 -25.94
C PRO A 300 -11.97 -0.02 -24.63
N GLU A 301 -13.08 -0.76 -24.68
CA GLU A 301 -13.96 -1.03 -23.54
C GLU A 301 -13.85 -2.52 -23.19
N ILE A 302 -12.75 -2.83 -22.50
CA ILE A 302 -12.33 -4.17 -22.13
C ILE A 302 -12.15 -4.25 -20.61
N THR A 303 -12.47 -5.40 -20.05
CA THR A 303 -12.09 -5.79 -18.68
C THR A 303 -11.05 -6.91 -18.77
N ARG A 304 -10.07 -6.90 -17.87
CA ARG A 304 -9.13 -8.00 -17.68
C ARG A 304 -9.82 -9.16 -16.96
N LEU A 305 -10.77 -8.87 -16.08
CA LEU A 305 -11.69 -9.84 -15.50
C LEU A 305 -12.78 -10.20 -16.52
N VAL A 306 -12.47 -11.14 -17.42
CA VAL A 306 -13.41 -11.58 -18.46
C VAL A 306 -14.74 -12.04 -17.85
N GLY A 307 -15.83 -11.41 -18.26
CA GLY A 307 -17.18 -11.70 -17.74
C GLY A 307 -17.55 -10.92 -16.48
N ALA A 308 -16.70 -10.00 -16.00
CA ALA A 308 -17.06 -9.09 -14.92
C ALA A 308 -18.23 -8.20 -15.35
N ARG A 309 -19.20 -8.04 -14.46
CA ARG A 309 -20.39 -7.20 -14.66
C ARG A 309 -20.71 -6.42 -13.40
N THR A 310 -21.55 -5.40 -13.55
CA THR A 310 -22.07 -4.65 -12.41
C THR A 310 -22.84 -5.55 -11.45
N THR A 311 -22.74 -5.25 -10.17
CA THR A 311 -23.48 -5.94 -9.10
C THR A 311 -24.73 -5.17 -8.66
N SER A 312 -24.84 -3.90 -9.06
CA SER A 312 -25.95 -3.04 -8.69
C SER A 312 -26.27 -2.04 -9.81
N ILE A 313 -27.51 -1.55 -9.83
CA ILE A 313 -28.00 -0.49 -10.72
C ILE A 313 -28.82 0.48 -9.86
N GLN A 314 -28.28 1.69 -9.67
CA GLN A 314 -28.86 2.71 -8.80
C GLN A 314 -29.88 3.57 -9.55
N TYR A 315 -31.16 3.53 -9.18
CA TYR A 315 -32.18 4.46 -9.68
C TYR A 315 -32.39 5.61 -8.70
N GLN A 316 -32.15 6.86 -9.14
CA GLN A 316 -32.15 8.04 -8.25
C GLN A 316 -33.02 9.22 -8.71
N GLN A 317 -33.75 9.06 -9.82
CA GLN A 317 -34.48 10.16 -10.48
C GLN A 317 -35.97 9.90 -10.44
N GLY A 318 -36.83 10.93 -10.34
CA GLY A 318 -38.29 10.72 -10.39
C GLY A 318 -38.80 9.71 -9.36
N LEU A 319 -38.31 9.76 -8.12
CA LEU A 319 -38.54 8.73 -7.08
C LEU A 319 -40.01 8.49 -6.69
N THR A 320 -40.94 9.34 -7.14
CA THR A 320 -42.40 9.17 -6.97
C THR A 320 -43.15 9.06 -8.30
N ASP A 321 -42.45 9.10 -9.44
CA ASP A 321 -43.04 8.91 -10.77
C ASP A 321 -43.24 7.41 -11.05
N SER A 322 -44.43 6.93 -10.70
CA SER A 322 -44.84 5.54 -10.94
C SER A 322 -44.72 5.08 -12.40
N THR A 323 -44.82 5.98 -13.39
CA THR A 323 -44.69 5.59 -14.80
C THR A 323 -43.23 5.33 -15.15
N ALA A 324 -42.33 6.21 -14.70
CA ALA A 324 -40.90 6.04 -14.88
C ALA A 324 -40.40 4.78 -14.17
N LEU A 325 -40.80 4.58 -12.91
CA LEU A 325 -40.46 3.39 -12.13
C LEU A 325 -40.95 2.09 -12.78
N ALA A 326 -42.19 2.05 -13.28
CA ALA A 326 -42.72 0.88 -13.97
C ALA A 326 -41.97 0.59 -15.28
N SER A 327 -41.61 1.64 -16.03
CA SER A 327 -40.79 1.51 -17.25
C SER A 327 -39.41 0.92 -16.95
N TRP A 328 -38.78 1.38 -15.87
CA TRP A 328 -37.51 0.86 -15.38
C TRP A 328 -37.61 -0.59 -14.95
N ALA A 329 -38.59 -0.95 -14.12
CA ALA A 329 -38.82 -2.33 -13.70
C ALA A 329 -39.02 -3.26 -14.90
N GLN A 330 -39.88 -2.90 -15.85
CA GLN A 330 -40.14 -3.69 -17.06
C GLN A 330 -38.89 -3.87 -17.92
N THR A 331 -38.11 -2.81 -18.13
CA THR A 331 -36.88 -2.87 -18.91
C THR A 331 -35.86 -3.77 -18.23
N MET A 332 -35.64 -3.60 -16.92
CA MET A 332 -34.67 -4.43 -16.19
C MET A 332 -35.08 -5.90 -16.14
N HIS A 333 -36.38 -6.21 -16.04
CA HIS A 333 -36.87 -7.59 -16.19
C HIS A 333 -36.62 -8.16 -17.59
N ALA A 334 -36.87 -7.37 -18.64
CA ALA A 334 -36.68 -7.82 -20.03
C ALA A 334 -35.22 -8.20 -20.33
N HIS A 335 -34.26 -7.57 -19.63
CA HIS A 335 -32.84 -7.86 -19.74
C HIS A 335 -32.32 -8.83 -18.66
N GLY A 336 -33.10 -9.15 -17.63
CA GLY A 336 -32.67 -9.98 -16.50
C GLY A 336 -31.79 -9.25 -15.48
N TRP A 337 -31.81 -7.92 -15.47
CA TRP A 337 -31.02 -7.08 -14.56
C TRP A 337 -31.80 -6.61 -13.31
N PHE A 338 -33.08 -6.96 -13.18
CA PHE A 338 -33.96 -6.44 -12.13
C PHE A 338 -33.44 -6.69 -10.70
N GLU A 339 -32.78 -7.81 -10.44
CA GLU A 339 -32.22 -8.09 -9.11
C GLU A 339 -31.09 -7.14 -8.69
N GLN A 340 -30.42 -6.51 -9.66
CA GLN A 340 -29.39 -5.49 -9.40
C GLN A 340 -29.99 -4.11 -9.15
N LEU A 341 -31.23 -3.89 -9.60
CA LEU A 341 -31.91 -2.60 -9.53
C LEU A 341 -32.32 -2.29 -8.09
N PHE A 342 -32.03 -1.06 -7.66
CA PHE A 342 -32.56 -0.50 -6.43
C PHE A 342 -32.87 0.98 -6.60
N GLN A 343 -33.86 1.47 -5.85
CA GLN A 343 -34.16 2.89 -5.73
C GLN A 343 -33.30 3.47 -4.60
N TYR A 344 -32.45 4.46 -4.89
CA TYR A 344 -31.75 5.25 -3.87
C TYR A 344 -32.78 6.18 -3.21
N THR A 345 -33.47 5.66 -2.20
CA THR A 345 -34.73 6.23 -1.71
C THR A 345 -34.49 7.52 -0.94
N ILE A 346 -33.53 7.56 -0.03
CA ILE A 346 -33.09 8.80 0.62
C ILE A 346 -31.69 8.63 1.20
N ASP A 347 -30.92 9.72 1.15
CA ASP A 347 -29.57 9.80 1.72
C ASP A 347 -29.63 10.42 3.12
N GLU A 348 -29.02 9.77 4.11
CA GLU A 348 -28.79 10.24 5.50
C GLU A 348 -29.96 11.07 6.06
N PRO A 349 -31.19 10.50 6.10
CA PRO A 349 -32.37 11.25 6.49
C PRO A 349 -32.27 11.71 7.94
N SER A 350 -32.65 12.97 8.21
CA SER A 350 -32.79 13.49 9.56
C SER A 350 -34.06 14.33 9.70
N GLY A 351 -34.67 14.32 10.89
CA GLY A 351 -35.91 15.06 11.17
C GLY A 351 -37.04 14.72 10.17
N SER A 352 -37.59 15.73 9.51
CA SER A 352 -38.65 15.54 8.48
C SER A 352 -38.14 14.88 7.19
N GLY A 353 -36.85 14.58 7.07
CA GLY A 353 -36.30 13.80 5.96
C GLY A 353 -36.95 12.42 5.85
N PHE A 354 -37.16 11.75 7.00
CA PHE A 354 -37.80 10.44 7.09
C PHE A 354 -39.21 10.38 6.49
N ASP A 355 -39.96 11.49 6.49
CA ASP A 355 -41.32 11.56 5.92
C ASP A 355 -41.36 11.26 4.41
N ASN A 356 -40.22 11.38 3.72
CA ASN A 356 -40.11 11.11 2.28
C ASN A 356 -39.93 9.62 1.94
N ILE A 357 -39.59 8.77 2.90
CA ILE A 357 -39.31 7.35 2.67
C ILE A 357 -40.57 6.64 2.19
N ALA A 358 -41.66 6.73 2.94
CA ALA A 358 -42.92 6.05 2.63
C ALA A 358 -43.48 6.40 1.23
N PRO A 359 -43.65 7.67 0.82
CA PRO A 359 -44.20 7.97 -0.51
C PRO A 359 -43.31 7.49 -1.67
N ARG A 360 -41.97 7.50 -1.52
CA ARG A 360 -41.03 7.02 -2.54
C ARG A 360 -41.04 5.49 -2.63
N ALA A 361 -40.97 4.81 -1.49
CA ALA A 361 -41.03 3.36 -1.40
C ALA A 361 -42.35 2.80 -1.95
N MET A 362 -43.49 3.39 -1.58
CA MET A 362 -44.79 3.00 -2.12
C MET A 362 -44.86 3.13 -3.64
N ALA A 363 -44.23 4.14 -4.23
CA ALA A 363 -44.17 4.29 -5.69
C ALA A 363 -43.32 3.18 -6.34
N ALA A 364 -42.18 2.83 -5.73
CA ALA A 364 -41.33 1.73 -6.20
C ALA A 364 -42.05 0.38 -6.14
N HIS A 365 -42.65 0.05 -5.00
CA HIS A 365 -43.37 -1.23 -4.82
C HIS A 365 -44.67 -1.31 -5.62
N ALA A 366 -45.30 -0.17 -5.94
CA ALA A 366 -46.44 -0.13 -6.87
C ALA A 366 -46.01 -0.41 -8.31
N ALA A 367 -44.79 -0.01 -8.70
CA ALA A 367 -44.22 -0.34 -10.00
C ALA A 367 -43.82 -1.83 -10.10
N ASP A 368 -43.17 -2.35 -9.06
CA ASP A 368 -42.89 -3.78 -8.90
C ASP A 368 -42.67 -4.12 -7.41
N PRO A 369 -43.36 -5.12 -6.84
CA PRO A 369 -43.20 -5.49 -5.42
C PRO A 369 -41.77 -5.89 -5.02
N GLY A 370 -40.92 -6.31 -5.97
CA GLY A 370 -39.52 -6.66 -5.75
C GLY A 370 -38.54 -5.49 -5.91
N PHE A 371 -39.02 -4.28 -6.22
CA PHE A 371 -38.16 -3.11 -6.41
C PHE A 371 -37.56 -2.66 -5.07
N ARG A 372 -36.28 -2.98 -4.84
CA ARG A 372 -35.59 -2.69 -3.59
C ARG A 372 -35.46 -1.19 -3.35
N THR A 373 -35.78 -0.74 -2.13
CA THR A 373 -35.54 0.63 -1.64
C THR A 373 -34.30 0.66 -0.76
N LEU A 374 -33.44 1.66 -0.95
CA LEU A 374 -32.20 1.86 -0.20
C LEU A 374 -32.25 3.14 0.62
N VAL A 375 -31.91 3.05 1.91
CA VAL A 375 -31.77 4.21 2.81
C VAL A 375 -30.46 4.11 3.59
N THR A 376 -29.67 5.19 3.60
CA THR A 376 -28.46 5.32 4.43
C THR A 376 -28.83 5.79 5.85
N THR A 377 -29.15 4.85 6.73
CA THR A 377 -29.55 5.04 8.14
C THR A 377 -29.43 3.70 8.85
N ASP A 378 -29.52 3.68 10.17
CA ASP A 378 -29.66 2.45 10.96
C ASP A 378 -31.13 2.14 11.29
N LEU A 379 -31.36 0.92 11.78
CA LEU A 379 -32.70 0.43 12.08
C LEU A 379 -33.32 1.19 13.27
N ASP A 380 -32.51 1.58 14.26
CA ASP A 380 -32.94 2.29 15.45
C ASP A 380 -33.45 3.70 15.14
N GLU A 381 -32.74 4.46 14.31
CA GLU A 381 -33.14 5.77 13.81
C GLU A 381 -34.44 5.68 13.01
N ALA A 382 -34.55 4.71 12.10
CA ALA A 382 -35.76 4.50 11.31
C ALA A 382 -36.96 4.16 12.21
N PHE A 383 -36.78 3.31 13.21
CA PHE A 383 -37.83 2.99 14.19
C PHE A 383 -38.22 4.20 15.04
N ALA A 384 -37.23 4.94 15.55
CA ALA A 384 -37.46 6.14 16.36
C ALA A 384 -38.19 7.24 15.59
N ALA A 385 -37.92 7.37 14.28
CA ALA A 385 -38.61 8.26 13.37
C ALA A 385 -40.03 7.80 12.98
N GLY A 386 -40.46 6.60 13.42
CA GLY A 386 -41.78 6.06 13.12
C GLY A 386 -41.93 5.54 11.68
N VAL A 387 -40.82 5.25 11.00
CA VAL A 387 -40.84 4.66 9.66
C VAL A 387 -41.38 3.25 9.73
N ASN A 388 -42.25 2.87 8.78
CA ASN A 388 -42.64 1.48 8.61
C ASN A 388 -41.55 0.71 7.84
N TYR A 389 -40.39 0.53 8.48
CA TYR A 389 -39.19 -0.03 7.84
C TYR A 389 -39.41 -1.44 7.26
N ASN A 390 -40.33 -2.24 7.82
CA ASN A 390 -40.69 -3.56 7.28
C ASN A 390 -41.31 -3.49 5.88
N ARG A 391 -41.95 -2.37 5.55
CA ARG A 391 -42.57 -2.13 4.24
C ARG A 391 -41.68 -1.26 3.37
N ASP A 392 -41.14 -0.17 3.93
CA ASP A 392 -40.63 0.94 3.14
C ASP A 392 -39.11 0.87 2.88
N ILE A 393 -38.37 0.04 3.63
CA ILE A 393 -36.91 -0.10 3.48
C ILE A 393 -36.59 -1.56 3.22
N ASN A 394 -35.91 -1.84 2.11
CA ASN A 394 -35.38 -3.17 1.81
C ASN A 394 -33.88 -3.25 2.01
N ARG A 395 -33.16 -2.13 1.89
CA ARG A 395 -31.72 -2.09 2.06
C ARG A 395 -31.36 -0.97 3.01
N PHE A 396 -30.94 -1.34 4.21
CA PHE A 396 -30.25 -0.42 5.11
C PHE A 396 -28.78 -0.34 4.71
N VAL A 397 -28.23 0.87 4.74
CA VAL A 397 -26.81 1.11 4.54
C VAL A 397 -26.32 1.90 5.74
N GLU A 398 -25.54 1.24 6.58
CA GLU A 398 -25.13 1.79 7.86
C GLU A 398 -23.65 2.14 7.86
N VAL A 399 -23.28 3.25 8.50
CA VAL A 399 -21.85 3.58 8.64
C VAL A 399 -21.18 2.52 9.52
N ILE A 400 -19.98 2.08 9.14
CA ILE A 400 -19.28 0.98 9.81
C ILE A 400 -19.02 1.24 11.31
N ASP A 401 -18.91 2.51 11.71
CA ASP A 401 -18.68 2.91 13.10
C ASP A 401 -19.94 2.98 13.95
N HIS A 402 -21.12 3.02 13.33
CA HIS A 402 -22.38 2.72 14.01
C HIS A 402 -22.53 1.19 14.12
N LEU A 403 -22.32 0.48 13.00
CA LEU A 403 -22.50 -0.97 12.91
C LEU A 403 -21.61 -1.78 13.85
N GLU A 404 -20.31 -1.45 13.94
CA GLU A 404 -19.34 -2.05 14.87
C GLU A 404 -18.82 -1.02 15.89
N GLY A 405 -19.69 -0.13 16.36
CA GLY A 405 -19.35 0.96 17.26
C GLY A 405 -18.66 0.56 18.58
N THR A 406 -18.11 1.57 19.26
CA THR A 406 -17.46 1.36 20.57
C THR A 406 -18.42 0.90 21.66
N ALA A 407 -19.73 1.10 21.48
CA ALA A 407 -20.79 0.68 22.39
C ALA A 407 -21.26 -0.77 22.14
N GLY A 408 -20.89 -1.39 21.01
CA GLY A 408 -21.35 -2.72 20.62
C GLY A 408 -21.47 -2.87 19.11
N ASN A 409 -21.84 -4.07 18.66
CA ASN A 409 -22.09 -4.34 17.25
C ASN A 409 -23.61 -4.47 17.02
N GLU A 410 -24.17 -3.51 16.28
CA GLU A 410 -25.60 -3.34 15.99
C GLU A 410 -26.08 -4.27 14.86
N ARG A 411 -25.17 -4.91 14.12
CA ARG A 411 -25.52 -5.84 13.03
C ARG A 411 -26.47 -6.95 13.46
N PHE A 412 -26.35 -7.42 14.70
CA PHE A 412 -27.16 -8.53 15.20
C PHE A 412 -28.61 -8.12 15.45
N GLU A 413 -28.89 -6.83 15.59
CA GLU A 413 -30.24 -6.31 15.83
C GLU A 413 -31.16 -6.59 14.63
N TYR A 414 -30.65 -6.54 13.41
CA TYR A 414 -31.40 -6.90 12.19
C TYR A 414 -31.95 -8.34 12.19
N ASN A 415 -31.42 -9.22 13.05
CA ASN A 415 -31.91 -10.60 13.22
C ASN A 415 -32.92 -10.77 14.36
N ASP A 416 -33.08 -9.76 15.21
CA ASP A 416 -33.99 -9.74 16.36
C ASP A 416 -34.35 -8.28 16.73
N TYR A 417 -35.27 -7.66 15.98
CA TYR A 417 -35.66 -6.27 16.16
C TYR A 417 -37.18 -6.05 16.38
N PRO A 418 -37.59 -5.26 17.40
CA PRO A 418 -36.76 -4.70 18.47
C PRO A 418 -36.08 -5.81 19.29
N GLN A 419 -34.96 -5.50 19.93
CA GLN A 419 -34.18 -6.49 20.68
C GLN A 419 -35.05 -7.33 21.63
N GLY A 420 -34.97 -8.66 21.52
CA GLY A 420 -35.74 -9.61 22.32
C GLY A 420 -37.18 -9.86 21.84
N SER A 421 -37.56 -9.35 20.66
CA SER A 421 -38.87 -9.61 20.04
C SER A 421 -38.98 -10.99 19.37
N GLY A 422 -37.85 -11.58 19.00
CA GLY A 422 -37.73 -12.75 18.15
C GLY A 422 -38.00 -12.47 16.66
N ALA A 423 -38.17 -11.21 16.25
CA ALA A 423 -38.49 -10.84 14.87
C ALA A 423 -37.22 -10.56 14.07
N ASN A 424 -37.01 -11.33 13.00
CA ASN A 424 -35.87 -11.16 12.11
C ASN A 424 -36.27 -10.31 10.91
N TRP A 425 -35.84 -9.03 10.87
CA TRP A 425 -36.17 -8.13 9.77
C TRP A 425 -35.53 -8.59 8.46
N GLU A 426 -34.27 -9.00 8.49
CA GLU A 426 -33.53 -9.42 7.29
C GLU A 426 -34.17 -10.66 6.64
N ALA A 427 -34.74 -11.56 7.45
CA ALA A 427 -35.47 -12.75 6.99
C ALA A 427 -36.97 -12.49 6.72
N SER A 428 -37.51 -11.32 7.08
CA SER A 428 -38.94 -11.02 6.93
C SER A 428 -39.37 -10.84 5.48
N ASN A 429 -38.42 -10.47 4.60
CA ASN A 429 -38.62 -10.34 3.18
C ASN A 429 -37.33 -10.76 2.45
N SER A 430 -37.44 -11.57 1.39
CA SER A 430 -36.29 -12.14 0.68
C SER A 430 -35.43 -11.12 -0.05
N ILE A 431 -35.91 -9.89 -0.24
CA ILE A 431 -35.15 -8.79 -0.85
C ILE A 431 -34.46 -7.91 0.19
N ASN A 432 -34.61 -8.19 1.49
CA ASN A 432 -34.02 -7.40 2.55
C ASN A 432 -32.52 -7.67 2.68
N GLU A 433 -31.74 -6.60 2.83
CA GLU A 433 -30.28 -6.64 2.87
C GLU A 433 -29.74 -5.56 3.82
N VAL A 434 -28.60 -5.87 4.45
CA VAL A 434 -27.80 -4.88 5.19
C VAL A 434 -26.50 -4.66 4.45
N TRP A 435 -26.21 -3.40 4.13
CA TRP A 435 -24.99 -2.92 3.51
C TRP A 435 -24.27 -2.00 4.49
N THR A 436 -23.02 -1.68 4.20
CA THR A 436 -22.27 -0.68 4.98
C THR A 436 -21.52 0.30 4.08
N TYR A 437 -20.99 1.34 4.68
CA TYR A 437 -20.02 2.23 4.10
C TYR A 437 -19.12 2.79 5.18
N GLN A 438 -17.94 3.25 4.79
CA GLN A 438 -17.18 4.21 5.58
C GLN A 438 -17.55 5.62 5.14
N SER A 439 -17.64 6.54 6.10
CA SER A 439 -17.98 7.96 5.88
C SER A 439 -16.89 8.86 6.45
N CYS A 440 -17.15 10.16 6.50
CA CYS A 440 -16.30 11.06 7.27
C CYS A 440 -16.23 10.70 8.76
N ASP A 441 -17.21 9.98 9.31
CA ASP A 441 -17.18 9.55 10.71
C ASP A 441 -16.01 8.62 10.97
N SER A 442 -15.56 7.86 9.97
CA SER A 442 -14.38 6.97 10.06
C SER A 442 -13.03 7.70 10.11
N HIS A 443 -13.03 9.03 9.95
CA HIS A 443 -11.84 9.87 10.03
C HIS A 443 -12.14 11.30 10.53
N GLY A 444 -13.23 11.47 11.28
CA GLY A 444 -13.48 12.65 12.11
C GLY A 444 -14.70 13.49 11.75
N CYS A 445 -15.11 13.69 10.50
CA CYS A 445 -16.04 14.78 10.10
C CYS A 445 -15.72 16.15 10.75
N GLY A 446 -14.49 16.41 11.20
CA GLY A 446 -14.11 17.57 12.03
C GLY A 446 -14.37 17.46 13.55
N VAL A 447 -14.70 16.27 14.05
CA VAL A 447 -14.92 15.87 15.45
C VAL A 447 -13.79 14.91 15.89
N ALA A 448 -13.33 15.04 17.14
CA ALA A 448 -12.24 14.22 17.66
C ALA A 448 -12.74 12.86 18.19
N GLY A 449 -12.00 11.78 17.93
CA GLY A 449 -12.20 10.48 18.58
C GLY A 449 -12.49 9.28 17.67
N THR A 450 -12.49 9.46 16.35
CA THR A 450 -12.76 8.40 15.37
C THR A 450 -11.52 8.07 14.52
N ASP A 451 -10.44 7.70 15.19
CA ASP A 451 -9.20 7.31 14.52
C ASP A 451 -9.15 5.79 14.29
N ARG A 452 -8.44 5.33 13.24
CA ARG A 452 -8.10 3.92 12.94
C ARG A 452 -9.21 3.01 12.39
N TRP A 453 -10.38 3.54 12.10
CA TRP A 453 -11.43 2.81 11.37
C TRP A 453 -11.01 2.45 9.94
N PRO A 454 -11.68 1.49 9.28
CA PRO A 454 -11.61 1.36 7.82
C PRO A 454 -11.79 2.73 7.19
N SER A 455 -10.89 3.09 6.29
CA SER A 455 -10.86 4.43 5.75
C SER A 455 -10.23 4.40 4.38
N VAL A 456 -10.82 5.13 3.44
CA VAL A 456 -10.28 5.27 2.09
C VAL A 456 -9.52 6.58 1.90
N MET A 457 -9.03 7.21 2.97
CA MET A 457 -8.24 8.46 2.85
C MET A 457 -6.81 8.22 2.33
N ILE A 458 -6.24 9.21 1.65
CA ILE A 458 -4.86 9.22 1.12
C ILE A 458 -3.85 9.04 2.25
N ASP A 459 -4.06 9.70 3.38
CA ASP A 459 -3.22 9.62 4.57
C ASP A 459 -3.60 8.50 5.54
N ALA A 460 -4.65 7.72 5.28
CA ALA A 460 -4.84 6.48 6.00
C ALA A 460 -3.75 5.46 5.62
N ARG A 461 -3.32 4.64 6.58
CA ARG A 461 -2.39 3.54 6.30
C ARG A 461 -3.05 2.51 5.36
N PRO A 462 -2.28 1.83 4.49
CA PRO A 462 -2.82 0.84 3.56
C PRO A 462 -3.70 -0.25 4.18
N MET A 463 -3.38 -0.70 5.39
CA MET A 463 -4.21 -1.65 6.14
C MET A 463 -5.65 -1.16 6.30
N ARG A 464 -5.85 0.13 6.58
CA ARG A 464 -7.18 0.75 6.71
C ARG A 464 -7.91 0.84 5.37
N ASN A 465 -7.18 1.07 4.26
CA ASN A 465 -7.76 1.12 2.92
C ASN A 465 -8.27 -0.25 2.43
N ARG A 466 -7.69 -1.36 2.93
CA ARG A 466 -8.04 -2.74 2.56
C ARG A 466 -9.02 -3.42 3.54
N ALA A 467 -9.26 -2.83 4.71
CA ALA A 467 -9.89 -3.50 5.84
C ALA A 467 -11.40 -3.74 5.71
N LEU A 468 -12.16 -2.86 5.04
CA LEU A 468 -13.62 -2.83 5.14
C LEU A 468 -14.26 -4.19 4.82
N GLU A 469 -13.77 -4.87 3.78
CA GLU A 469 -14.39 -6.12 3.32
C GLU A 469 -14.13 -7.34 4.19
N TRP A 470 -13.10 -7.28 5.04
CA TRP A 470 -12.93 -8.25 6.12
C TRP A 470 -14.08 -8.15 7.13
N PHE A 471 -14.54 -6.93 7.41
CA PHE A 471 -15.69 -6.68 8.29
C PHE A 471 -17.02 -6.90 7.57
N SER A 472 -17.12 -6.62 6.27
CA SER A 472 -18.30 -7.01 5.47
C SER A 472 -18.56 -8.51 5.53
N PHE A 473 -17.51 -9.33 5.42
CA PHE A 473 -17.65 -10.79 5.56
C PHE A 473 -18.05 -11.20 6.98
N LYS A 474 -17.33 -10.68 8.00
CA LYS A 474 -17.58 -10.96 9.43
C LYS A 474 -19.04 -10.66 9.79
N ASN A 475 -19.55 -9.53 9.34
CA ASN A 475 -20.90 -9.04 9.61
C ASN A 475 -21.96 -9.56 8.63
N ARG A 476 -21.62 -10.46 7.70
CA ARG A 476 -22.57 -11.01 6.72
C ARG A 476 -23.30 -9.91 5.94
N LEU A 477 -22.57 -8.85 5.60
CA LEU A 477 -23.11 -7.76 4.80
C LEU A 477 -23.26 -8.20 3.34
N LYS A 478 -24.21 -7.56 2.66
CA LYS A 478 -24.58 -7.87 1.27
C LYS A 478 -24.02 -6.87 0.27
N GLY A 479 -23.59 -5.71 0.73
CA GLY A 479 -22.85 -4.80 -0.12
C GLY A 479 -22.19 -3.63 0.60
N GLU A 480 -21.42 -2.91 -0.20
CA GLU A 480 -20.69 -1.70 0.16
C GLU A 480 -21.25 -0.52 -0.64
N LEU A 481 -21.43 0.61 0.02
CA LEU A 481 -21.65 1.90 -0.63
C LEU A 481 -20.39 2.76 -0.44
N TYR A 482 -20.04 3.54 -1.45
CA TYR A 482 -19.15 4.69 -1.27
C TYR A 482 -19.71 5.88 -2.04
N PHE A 483 -19.80 7.04 -1.37
CA PHE A 483 -20.61 8.14 -1.87
C PHE A 483 -20.15 8.62 -3.25
N ASP A 484 -18.84 8.71 -3.52
CA ASP A 484 -18.33 9.11 -4.84
C ASP A 484 -16.81 8.87 -5.06
N VAL A 485 -16.39 8.53 -6.28
CA VAL A 485 -14.97 8.29 -6.65
C VAL A 485 -14.25 9.47 -7.28
N ASN A 486 -14.93 10.57 -7.59
CA ASN A 486 -14.36 11.75 -8.26
C ASN A 486 -15.02 13.10 -7.90
N PHE A 487 -15.86 13.15 -6.88
CA PHE A 487 -16.50 14.35 -6.35
C PHE A 487 -15.51 15.48 -6.01
N ALA A 488 -14.38 15.14 -5.39
CA ALA A 488 -13.40 16.12 -4.91
C ALA A 488 -12.52 16.72 -6.02
N TRP A 489 -12.67 16.30 -7.28
CA TRP A 489 -11.94 16.89 -8.41
C TRP A 489 -12.20 18.39 -8.57
N ASN A 490 -13.39 18.86 -8.18
CA ASN A 490 -13.73 20.30 -8.21
C ASN A 490 -12.78 21.18 -7.37
N GLY A 491 -12.07 20.61 -6.40
CA GLY A 491 -11.06 21.30 -5.59
C GLY A 491 -9.68 21.34 -6.22
N GLY A 492 -9.44 20.56 -7.29
CA GLY A 492 -8.14 20.28 -7.89
C GLY A 492 -7.73 18.83 -7.65
N GLU A 493 -7.99 17.99 -8.64
CA GLU A 493 -7.75 16.56 -8.75
C GLU A 493 -6.31 16.10 -8.44
N TRP A 494 -5.29 16.97 -8.51
CA TRP A 494 -3.91 16.63 -8.08
C TRP A 494 -3.41 17.43 -6.88
N THR A 495 -4.15 18.49 -6.49
CA THR A 495 -3.62 19.58 -5.65
C THR A 495 -4.39 19.81 -4.36
N ASN A 496 -5.70 19.62 -4.35
CA ASN A 496 -6.54 19.82 -3.17
C ASN A 496 -7.76 18.90 -3.23
N GLN A 497 -7.61 17.72 -2.63
CA GLN A 497 -8.61 16.68 -2.51
C GLN A 497 -9.11 16.58 -1.06
N PHE A 498 -9.06 17.68 -0.30
CA PHE A 498 -9.47 17.69 1.11
C PHE A 498 -10.96 18.05 1.23
N TYR A 499 -11.80 17.03 1.39
CA TYR A 499 -13.25 17.14 1.55
C TYR A 499 -13.71 16.37 2.78
N PHE A 500 -14.79 16.84 3.41
CA PHE A 500 -15.35 16.24 4.64
C PHE A 500 -14.31 15.91 5.72
N SER A 501 -13.30 16.79 5.86
CA SER A 501 -12.14 16.62 6.75
C SER A 501 -11.17 15.48 6.43
N GLY A 502 -11.30 14.81 5.29
CA GLY A 502 -10.42 13.76 4.82
C GLY A 502 -9.64 14.10 3.54
N HIS A 503 -8.38 13.69 3.45
CA HIS A 503 -7.61 13.74 2.20
C HIS A 503 -8.04 12.63 1.25
N GLY A 504 -8.47 13.01 0.04
CA GLY A 504 -8.91 12.07 -0.99
C GLY A 504 -10.32 11.55 -0.78
N ASP A 505 -11.08 12.08 0.19
CA ASP A 505 -12.49 11.78 0.31
C ASP A 505 -13.22 12.27 -0.94
N GLY A 506 -14.01 11.41 -1.59
CA GLY A 506 -14.57 11.72 -2.89
C GLY A 506 -13.57 11.66 -4.05
N THR A 507 -12.40 11.02 -3.88
CA THR A 507 -11.48 10.72 -4.99
C THR A 507 -10.89 9.32 -4.80
N LEU A 508 -11.12 8.39 -5.73
CA LEU A 508 -10.40 7.11 -5.84
C LEU A 508 -9.83 6.89 -7.24
N LEU A 509 -10.31 7.66 -8.21
CA LEU A 509 -9.83 7.70 -9.58
C LEU A 509 -9.30 9.09 -9.91
N TYR A 510 -8.45 9.16 -10.92
CA TYR A 510 -7.85 10.37 -11.45
C TYR A 510 -8.07 10.47 -12.97
N PRO A 511 -8.11 11.70 -13.53
CA PRO A 511 -8.30 11.90 -14.96
C PRO A 511 -6.99 11.73 -15.74
N GLY A 512 -6.96 10.77 -16.67
CA GLY A 512 -5.87 10.59 -17.61
C GLY A 512 -6.09 11.32 -18.92
N THR A 513 -5.37 12.42 -19.13
CA THR A 513 -5.41 13.21 -20.37
C THR A 513 -4.12 13.04 -21.19
N PRO A 514 -4.20 12.97 -22.53
CA PRO A 514 -3.00 12.91 -23.38
C PRO A 514 -2.04 14.10 -23.18
N SER A 515 -2.61 15.26 -22.88
CA SER A 515 -1.93 16.51 -22.56
C SER A 515 -2.71 17.25 -21.49
N ALA A 516 -2.05 18.07 -20.68
CA ALA A 516 -2.71 18.97 -19.75
C ALA A 516 -3.76 19.83 -20.49
N VAL A 517 -4.96 19.95 -19.92
CA VAL A 517 -6.09 20.64 -20.54
C VAL A 517 -6.45 21.92 -19.78
N PRO A 518 -6.76 23.04 -20.48
CA PRO A 518 -7.19 24.26 -19.81
C PRO A 518 -8.50 24.06 -19.04
N GLY A 519 -8.51 24.38 -17.75
CA GLY A 519 -9.72 24.30 -16.92
C GLY A 519 -10.10 22.89 -16.48
N GLY A 520 -9.21 21.91 -16.68
CA GLY A 520 -9.34 20.55 -16.16
C GLY A 520 -7.95 20.01 -15.81
N SER A 521 -7.70 18.75 -16.17
CA SER A 521 -6.54 18.02 -15.68
C SER A 521 -5.20 18.67 -16.02
N THR A 522 -4.40 18.93 -14.99
CA THR A 522 -3.08 19.55 -15.14
C THR A 522 -1.95 18.57 -15.40
N GLU A 523 -2.15 17.27 -15.14
CA GLU A 523 -1.17 16.22 -15.40
C GLU A 523 -1.36 15.62 -16.81
N ALA A 524 -0.28 15.60 -17.60
CA ALA A 524 -0.26 15.00 -18.93
C ALA A 524 0.30 13.57 -18.86
N ILE A 525 -0.51 12.56 -19.18
CA ILE A 525 -0.07 11.16 -19.17
C ILE A 525 0.41 10.66 -20.52
N GLY A 526 0.42 11.49 -21.56
CA GLY A 526 0.79 11.07 -22.91
C GLY A 526 -0.18 10.07 -23.54
N GLY A 527 0.23 9.43 -24.64
CA GLY A 527 -0.67 8.68 -25.52
C GLY A 527 -1.52 9.61 -26.39
N SER A 528 -2.60 9.09 -26.96
CA SER A 528 -3.54 9.85 -27.80
C SER A 528 -4.99 9.83 -27.30
N HIS A 529 -5.31 8.94 -26.35
CA HIS A 529 -6.67 8.80 -25.82
C HIS A 529 -6.77 9.13 -24.33
N HIS A 530 -7.93 9.67 -23.93
CA HIS A 530 -8.31 9.86 -22.53
C HIS A 530 -8.70 8.53 -21.86
N ILE A 531 -8.27 8.34 -20.62
CA ILE A 531 -8.51 7.12 -19.81
C ILE A 531 -8.73 7.48 -18.33
N PRO A 532 -9.39 6.62 -17.54
CA PRO A 532 -9.31 6.69 -16.09
C PRO A 532 -7.94 6.24 -15.58
N ILE A 533 -7.55 6.75 -14.41
CA ILE A 533 -6.34 6.35 -13.69
C ILE A 533 -6.73 5.91 -12.28
N ALA A 534 -6.29 4.73 -11.87
CA ALA A 534 -6.54 4.22 -10.52
C ALA A 534 -5.60 4.86 -9.48
N SER A 535 -6.11 5.05 -8.26
CA SER A 535 -5.28 5.29 -7.07
C SER A 535 -4.71 3.99 -6.49
N ILE A 536 -3.68 4.10 -5.66
CA ILE A 536 -3.21 3.03 -4.77
C ILE A 536 -4.38 2.53 -3.91
N ARG A 537 -5.18 3.45 -3.37
CA ARG A 537 -6.34 3.10 -2.54
C ARG A 537 -7.36 2.25 -3.28
N PHE A 538 -7.63 2.54 -4.54
CA PHE A 538 -8.54 1.73 -5.35
C PHE A 538 -7.99 0.32 -5.62
N LYS A 539 -6.66 0.19 -5.78
CA LYS A 539 -5.99 -1.12 -5.83
C LYS A 539 -6.12 -1.88 -4.51
N LEU A 540 -6.02 -1.20 -3.37
CA LEU A 540 -6.17 -1.81 -2.04
C LEU A 540 -7.62 -2.19 -1.73
N ILE A 541 -8.61 -1.42 -2.20
CA ILE A 541 -10.03 -1.79 -2.15
C ILE A 541 -10.26 -3.07 -2.97
N ARG A 542 -9.69 -3.16 -4.18
CA ARG A 542 -9.74 -4.40 -4.99
C ARG A 542 -9.15 -5.59 -4.24
N GLU A 543 -8.00 -5.42 -3.59
CA GLU A 543 -7.39 -6.50 -2.80
C GLU A 543 -8.26 -6.90 -1.60
N GLY A 544 -8.97 -5.95 -0.96
CA GLY A 544 -9.96 -6.25 0.09
C GLY A 544 -11.15 -7.05 -0.46
N MET A 545 -11.65 -6.68 -1.64
CA MET A 545 -12.69 -7.43 -2.36
C MET A 545 -12.21 -8.84 -2.74
N GLU A 546 -10.93 -9.01 -3.09
CA GLU A 546 -10.34 -10.33 -3.35
C GLU A 546 -10.26 -11.16 -2.06
N ASP A 547 -9.84 -10.57 -0.93
CA ASP A 547 -9.84 -11.25 0.37
C ASP A 547 -11.25 -11.74 0.76
N TYR A 548 -12.28 -10.92 0.49
CA TYR A 548 -13.68 -11.32 0.69
C TYR A 548 -14.01 -12.59 -0.10
N GLU A 549 -13.55 -12.72 -1.35
CA GLU A 549 -13.78 -13.93 -2.16
C GLU A 549 -13.10 -15.18 -1.58
N TYR A 550 -11.92 -15.04 -0.94
CA TYR A 550 -11.29 -16.16 -0.23
C TYR A 550 -12.17 -16.63 0.92
N MET A 551 -12.67 -15.69 1.72
CA MET A 551 -13.55 -15.98 2.84
C MET A 551 -14.89 -16.57 2.38
N LYS A 552 -15.43 -16.13 1.23
CA LYS A 552 -16.62 -16.73 0.60
C LYS A 552 -16.40 -18.15 0.11
N LEU A 553 -15.25 -18.44 -0.50
CA LEU A 553 -14.88 -19.79 -0.89
C LEU A 553 -14.77 -20.71 0.34
N LEU A 554 -14.13 -20.23 1.41
CA LEU A 554 -14.04 -20.95 2.69
C LEU A 554 -15.42 -21.17 3.31
N GLU A 555 -16.29 -20.17 3.34
CA GLU A 555 -17.67 -20.31 3.82
C GLU A 555 -18.44 -21.36 3.01
N GLY A 556 -18.32 -21.36 1.68
CA GLY A 556 -18.91 -22.37 0.80
C GLY A 556 -18.38 -23.79 1.05
N GLN A 557 -17.21 -23.92 1.67
CA GLN A 557 -16.60 -25.18 2.11
C GLN A 557 -16.89 -25.51 3.59
N GLY A 558 -17.75 -24.73 4.26
CA GLY A 558 -18.08 -24.91 5.68
C GLY A 558 -17.02 -24.40 6.66
N GLN A 559 -16.07 -23.56 6.20
CA GLN A 559 -14.94 -23.04 6.98
C GLN A 559 -15.12 -21.59 7.45
N ARG A 560 -16.37 -21.14 7.65
CA ARG A 560 -16.64 -19.76 8.09
C ARG A 560 -15.93 -19.40 9.40
N THR A 561 -15.97 -20.29 10.40
CA THR A 561 -15.31 -20.04 11.69
C THR A 561 -13.79 -19.87 11.57
N PHE A 562 -13.17 -20.58 10.63
CA PHE A 562 -11.75 -20.40 10.33
C PHE A 562 -11.50 -19.05 9.63
N ALA A 563 -12.32 -18.67 8.64
CA ALA A 563 -12.22 -17.33 8.03
C ALA A 563 -12.37 -16.20 9.06
N GLU A 564 -13.32 -16.33 10.00
CA GLU A 564 -13.50 -15.38 11.11
C GLU A 564 -12.30 -15.36 12.08
N SER A 565 -11.61 -16.49 12.30
CA SER A 565 -10.37 -16.49 13.09
C SER A 565 -9.21 -15.80 12.39
N GLU A 566 -9.13 -15.89 11.05
CA GLU A 566 -8.13 -15.16 10.29
C GLU A 566 -8.39 -13.64 10.35
N ILE A 567 -9.65 -13.19 10.24
CA ILE A 567 -10.03 -11.78 10.46
C ILE A 567 -9.56 -11.30 11.83
N ALA A 568 -9.82 -12.07 12.89
CA ALA A 568 -9.41 -11.71 14.25
C ALA A 568 -7.88 -11.69 14.43
N ALA A 569 -7.14 -12.48 13.64
CA ALA A 569 -5.68 -12.48 13.66
C ALA A 569 -5.09 -11.25 12.95
N VAL A 570 -5.68 -10.84 11.82
CA VAL A 570 -5.25 -9.63 11.07
C VAL A 570 -5.67 -8.34 11.82
N PHE A 571 -6.89 -8.32 12.36
CA PHE A 571 -7.48 -7.17 13.02
C PHE A 571 -7.94 -7.52 14.45
N PRO A 572 -7.01 -7.72 15.40
CA PRO A 572 -7.34 -8.08 16.78
C PRO A 572 -8.15 -7.00 17.51
N GLY A 573 -8.10 -5.76 17.03
CA GLY A 573 -8.89 -4.65 17.53
C GLY A 573 -10.31 -4.54 16.95
N GLY A 574 -10.69 -5.39 15.99
CA GLY A 574 -11.97 -5.23 15.27
C GLY A 574 -12.00 -3.99 14.38
N ALA A 575 -13.19 -3.56 13.94
CA ALA A 575 -13.34 -2.42 13.04
C ALA A 575 -12.88 -1.09 13.67
N VAL A 576 -12.94 -0.96 15.00
CA VAL A 576 -12.47 0.24 15.73
C VAL A 576 -10.94 0.45 15.64
N ASN A 577 -10.17 -0.56 15.21
CA ASN A 577 -8.72 -0.43 15.03
C ASN A 577 -8.20 -1.37 13.93
N THR A 578 -8.06 -0.81 12.74
CA THR A 578 -7.65 -1.51 11.51
C THR A 578 -6.23 -1.16 11.06
N GLU A 579 -5.40 -0.63 11.97
CA GLU A 579 -3.98 -0.37 11.69
C GLU A 579 -3.21 -1.65 11.32
N GLY A 580 -3.54 -2.77 11.98
CA GLY A 580 -3.06 -4.12 11.67
C GLY A 580 -1.54 -4.26 11.46
N ASP A 581 -1.14 -5.39 10.88
CA ASP A 581 0.23 -5.64 10.43
C ASP A 581 0.22 -6.26 9.02
N PRO A 582 0.87 -5.63 8.02
CA PRO A 582 0.93 -6.13 6.65
C PRO A 582 1.43 -7.57 6.51
N GLU A 583 2.49 -7.94 7.24
CA GLU A 583 3.08 -9.28 7.12
C GLU A 583 2.11 -10.34 7.67
N THR A 584 1.45 -10.04 8.79
CA THR A 584 0.34 -10.85 9.30
C THR A 584 -0.76 -10.99 8.25
N LEU A 585 -1.18 -9.92 7.58
CA LEU A 585 -2.22 -10.00 6.54
C LEU A 585 -1.85 -10.99 5.43
N TYR A 586 -0.64 -10.86 4.85
CA TYR A 586 -0.19 -11.76 3.78
C TYR A 586 -0.06 -13.21 4.26
N ALA A 587 0.45 -13.43 5.48
CA ALA A 587 0.55 -14.77 6.06
C ALA A 587 -0.83 -15.43 6.24
N ARG A 588 -1.82 -14.67 6.75
CA ARG A 588 -3.20 -15.17 6.94
C ARG A 588 -3.90 -15.43 5.60
N ARG A 589 -3.69 -14.58 4.60
CA ARG A 589 -4.18 -14.81 3.23
C ARG A 589 -3.62 -16.09 2.62
N ALA A 590 -2.32 -16.36 2.80
CA ALA A 590 -1.72 -17.61 2.34
C ALA A 590 -2.26 -18.84 3.09
N GLU A 591 -2.51 -18.74 4.40
CA GLU A 591 -3.15 -19.81 5.18
C GLU A 591 -4.60 -20.07 4.72
N MET A 592 -5.36 -19.01 4.37
CA MET A 592 -6.66 -19.14 3.72
C MET A 592 -6.57 -19.86 2.37
N ALA A 593 -5.60 -19.48 1.52
CA ALA A 593 -5.36 -20.15 0.24
C ALA A 593 -5.07 -21.64 0.41
N CYS A 594 -4.16 -21.98 1.33
CA CYS A 594 -3.83 -23.37 1.65
C CYS A 594 -5.03 -24.15 2.18
N ARG A 595 -5.86 -23.54 3.02
CA ARG A 595 -7.10 -24.16 3.52
C ARG A 595 -8.07 -24.46 2.38
N ILE A 596 -8.28 -23.51 1.45
CA ILE A 596 -9.10 -23.69 0.26
C ILE A 596 -8.60 -24.87 -0.58
N LEU A 597 -7.29 -24.91 -0.89
CA LEU A 597 -6.68 -25.97 -1.68
C LEU A 597 -6.80 -27.35 -1.01
N THR A 598 -6.54 -27.41 0.29
CA THR A 598 -6.62 -28.65 1.08
C THR A 598 -8.03 -29.23 1.05
N ASN A 599 -9.06 -28.40 1.21
CA ASN A 599 -10.46 -28.83 1.13
C ASN A 599 -10.87 -29.30 -0.27
N LEU A 600 -10.20 -28.80 -1.31
CA LEU A 600 -10.36 -29.27 -2.69
C LEU A 600 -9.54 -30.55 -3.00
N GLY A 601 -8.80 -31.09 -2.03
CA GLY A 601 -7.92 -32.23 -2.22
C GLY A 601 -6.70 -31.91 -3.08
N LYS A 602 -6.32 -30.63 -3.17
CA LYS A 602 -5.20 -30.13 -3.97
C LYS A 602 -4.00 -29.87 -3.06
N PRO A 603 -2.76 -30.05 -3.57
CA PRO A 603 -1.58 -29.70 -2.79
C PRO A 603 -1.55 -28.19 -2.57
N CYS A 604 -1.21 -27.77 -1.35
CA CYS A 604 -0.66 -26.44 -1.14
C CYS A 604 0.86 -26.56 -1.34
N SER A 605 1.37 -26.15 -2.50
CA SER A 605 2.80 -26.13 -2.82
C SER A 605 3.46 -24.86 -2.29
N GLY A 606 3.15 -24.49 -1.05
CA GLY A 606 3.57 -23.23 -0.49
C GLY A 606 2.71 -22.90 0.72
N SER A 607 3.05 -23.46 1.89
CA SER A 607 3.15 -22.51 3.00
C SER A 607 4.12 -21.44 2.48
N PRO A 608 3.83 -20.13 2.62
CA PRO A 608 4.89 -19.17 2.40
C PRO A 608 6.09 -19.72 3.17
N PRO A 609 7.33 -19.69 2.63
CA PRO A 609 8.43 -19.72 3.58
C PRO A 609 8.05 -18.66 4.61
N PRO A 610 8.03 -18.95 5.92
CA PRO A 610 7.87 -17.88 6.89
C PRO A 610 8.79 -16.77 6.40
N SER A 611 8.22 -15.60 6.13
CA SER A 611 8.89 -14.48 5.45
C SER A 611 9.92 -13.89 6.40
N CYS A 612 10.89 -14.72 6.74
CA CYS A 612 12.07 -14.48 7.51
C CYS A 612 12.97 -13.60 6.64
N THR A 613 12.67 -12.31 6.57
CA THR A 613 13.51 -11.30 5.91
C THR A 613 14.60 -10.75 6.82
N VAL A 614 14.60 -11.24 8.06
CA VAL A 614 15.61 -11.08 9.09
C VAL A 614 16.35 -12.40 9.26
N ASP A 615 17.53 -12.36 9.87
CA ASP A 615 18.37 -13.54 10.06
C ASP A 615 17.65 -14.71 10.77
N ASP A 616 16.74 -14.39 11.71
CA ASP A 616 15.90 -15.41 12.36
C ASP A 616 14.59 -14.85 12.95
N CYS A 617 13.47 -15.19 12.31
CA CYS A 617 12.08 -14.92 12.69
C CYS A 617 11.52 -15.98 13.64
N PHE A 618 12.28 -17.01 14.00
CA PHE A 618 11.86 -18.07 14.94
C PHE A 618 10.61 -18.88 14.56
N ASP A 619 10.02 -18.66 13.38
CA ASP A 619 8.86 -19.35 12.80
C ASP A 619 9.12 -20.82 12.45
N ARG A 620 9.25 -21.62 13.49
CA ARG A 620 9.45 -23.08 13.42
C ARG A 620 8.82 -23.76 14.62
N SER A 621 8.75 -25.08 14.57
CA SER A 621 8.17 -25.89 15.65
C SER A 621 8.90 -25.70 16.98
N ASP A 622 8.16 -25.78 18.08
CA ASP A 622 8.68 -25.71 19.45
C ASP A 622 9.91 -26.61 19.66
N GLY A 623 10.93 -26.08 20.34
CA GLY A 623 12.19 -26.80 20.56
C GLY A 623 13.42 -25.91 20.65
N ALA A 624 14.57 -26.42 20.20
CA ALA A 624 15.82 -25.66 20.23
C ALA A 624 15.82 -24.52 19.19
N LEU A 625 16.56 -23.43 19.47
CA LEU A 625 16.71 -22.32 18.52
C LEU A 625 17.35 -22.73 17.19
N GLY A 626 18.05 -23.87 17.11
CA GLY A 626 18.66 -24.36 15.88
C GLY A 626 20.16 -24.04 15.77
N ALA A 627 20.77 -24.45 14.66
CA ALA A 627 22.22 -24.51 14.50
C ALA A 627 22.91 -23.13 14.41
N SER A 628 22.17 -22.07 14.08
CA SER A 628 22.69 -20.69 14.02
C SER A 628 22.83 -20.04 15.39
N TRP A 629 22.36 -20.70 16.46
CA TRP A 629 22.33 -20.16 17.81
C TRP A 629 23.14 -21.00 18.80
N ASN A 630 23.86 -20.32 19.67
CA ASN A 630 24.47 -20.90 20.86
C ASN A 630 23.78 -20.31 22.11
N VAL A 631 22.98 -21.11 22.80
CA VAL A 631 22.30 -20.70 24.04
C VAL A 631 23.33 -20.71 25.18
N VAL A 632 23.79 -19.51 25.55
CA VAL A 632 24.88 -19.30 26.52
C VAL A 632 24.38 -19.46 27.96
N GLN A 633 23.19 -18.93 28.25
CA GLN A 633 22.52 -19.12 29.53
C GLN A 633 21.25 -19.94 29.29
N PRO A 634 21.10 -21.11 29.96
CA PRO A 634 20.06 -22.07 29.63
C PRO A 634 18.68 -21.51 29.97
N ALA A 635 17.89 -21.16 28.95
CA ALA A 635 16.46 -20.86 29.06
C ALA A 635 15.83 -20.45 27.71
N VAL A 636 16.56 -20.28 26.61
CA VAL A 636 15.95 -19.80 25.35
C VAL A 636 15.60 -20.96 24.42
N GLN A 637 14.33 -21.07 24.06
CA GLN A 637 13.78 -22.10 23.16
C GLN A 637 12.71 -21.51 22.26
N ILE A 638 12.41 -22.19 21.15
CA ILE A 638 11.26 -21.88 20.31
C ILE A 638 9.99 -22.33 21.04
N VAL A 639 9.05 -21.41 21.23
CA VAL A 639 7.71 -21.66 21.79
C VAL A 639 6.71 -20.81 21.01
N ALA A 640 5.72 -21.45 20.39
CA ALA A 640 4.69 -20.79 19.59
C ALA A 640 5.28 -19.83 18.54
N SER A 641 6.23 -20.34 17.75
CA SER A 641 6.94 -19.62 16.69
C SER A 641 7.82 -18.44 17.16
N LYS A 642 8.14 -18.34 18.46
CA LYS A 642 8.99 -17.25 18.99
C LYS A 642 10.14 -17.80 19.81
N ALA A 643 11.25 -17.07 19.89
CA ALA A 643 12.25 -17.36 20.90
C ALA A 643 11.73 -16.91 22.27
N ALA A 644 11.65 -17.83 23.24
CA ALA A 644 11.07 -17.57 24.56
C ALA A 644 12.05 -17.96 25.68
N ALA A 645 12.10 -17.14 26.73
CA ALA A 645 12.82 -17.45 27.96
C ALA A 645 12.00 -18.44 28.82
N THR A 646 12.19 -19.74 28.61
CA THR A 646 11.50 -20.88 29.24
C THR A 646 11.84 -21.15 30.71
N GLY A 647 12.78 -20.43 31.31
CA GLY A 647 13.16 -20.58 32.73
C GLY A 647 13.41 -19.23 33.40
N ALA A 648 13.19 -19.13 34.72
CA ALA A 648 13.44 -17.91 35.48
C ALA A 648 14.94 -17.61 35.61
N GLY A 649 15.32 -16.34 35.49
CA GLY A 649 16.70 -15.88 35.55
C GLY A 649 17.19 -15.22 34.27
N ALA A 650 18.51 -15.19 34.09
CA ALA A 650 19.14 -14.59 32.92
C ALA A 650 19.00 -15.50 31.69
N ALA A 651 18.67 -14.90 30.55
CA ALA A 651 18.44 -15.57 29.29
C ALA A 651 19.33 -14.91 28.21
N THR A 652 20.29 -15.66 27.68
CA THR A 652 21.25 -15.15 26.70
C THR A 652 21.47 -16.20 25.60
N ALA A 653 21.33 -15.78 24.35
CA ALA A 653 21.60 -16.61 23.18
C ALA A 653 22.45 -15.84 22.16
N GLN A 654 23.60 -16.39 21.80
CA GLN A 654 24.53 -15.83 20.82
C GLN A 654 24.15 -16.31 19.42
N TYR A 655 24.06 -15.39 18.46
CA TYR A 655 23.98 -15.73 17.04
C TYR A 655 25.38 -16.00 16.48
N LEU A 656 25.54 -17.07 15.71
CA LEU A 656 26.85 -17.62 15.33
C LEU A 656 27.44 -17.04 14.04
N GLU A 657 26.77 -16.07 13.42
CA GLU A 657 27.32 -15.34 12.28
C GLU A 657 28.31 -14.25 12.71
N ASN A 658 29.48 -14.24 12.07
CA ASN A 658 30.51 -13.24 12.32
C ASN A 658 30.26 -12.00 11.44
N VAL A 659 29.72 -10.95 12.05
CA VAL A 659 29.46 -9.66 11.39
C VAL A 659 30.52 -8.59 11.69
N GLY A 660 31.59 -8.98 12.41
CA GLY A 660 32.63 -8.05 12.88
C GLY A 660 32.24 -7.25 14.13
N PRO A 661 33.12 -6.34 14.60
CA PRO A 661 32.89 -5.57 15.82
C PRO A 661 31.92 -4.40 15.66
N ASP A 662 31.69 -3.92 14.44
CA ASP A 662 30.70 -2.88 14.19
C ASP A 662 29.39 -3.54 13.78
N GLN A 663 28.36 -3.43 14.61
CA GLN A 663 27.17 -4.27 14.57
C GLN A 663 25.90 -3.45 14.66
N ASP A 664 24.90 -3.90 13.93
CA ASP A 664 23.54 -3.41 13.97
C ASP A 664 22.61 -4.59 14.27
N VAL A 665 22.16 -4.67 15.52
CA VAL A 665 21.39 -5.81 16.04
C VAL A 665 19.97 -5.35 16.32
N SER A 666 18.96 -6.09 15.86
CA SER A 666 17.55 -5.80 16.16
C SER A 666 16.74 -7.06 16.46
N ALA A 667 15.68 -6.90 17.25
CA ALA A 667 14.62 -7.88 17.43
C ALA A 667 13.34 -7.19 17.92
N VAL A 668 12.21 -7.88 17.81
CA VAL A 668 10.94 -7.49 18.42
C VAL A 668 10.81 -8.14 19.79
N CYS A 669 10.69 -7.30 20.82
CA CYS A 669 10.65 -7.71 22.22
C CYS A 669 9.24 -7.67 22.80
N THR A 670 8.78 -8.75 23.43
CA THR A 670 7.49 -8.80 24.15
C THR A 670 7.70 -9.23 25.60
N ILE A 671 7.04 -8.53 26.54
CA ILE A 671 7.04 -8.87 27.97
C ILE A 671 5.59 -9.02 28.44
N THR A 672 5.18 -10.21 28.87
CA THR A 672 3.81 -10.52 29.30
C THR A 672 3.60 -10.46 30.82
N VAL A 673 4.67 -10.22 31.60
CA VAL A 673 4.62 -9.98 33.06
C VAL A 673 5.57 -8.85 33.43
N SER A 674 5.06 -7.79 34.06
CA SER A 674 5.83 -6.56 34.36
C SER A 674 6.84 -6.69 35.51
N SER A 675 6.64 -7.62 36.45
CA SER A 675 7.52 -7.73 37.62
C SER A 675 8.81 -8.46 37.27
N GLY A 676 9.95 -7.75 37.38
CA GLY A 676 11.29 -8.33 37.36
C GLY A 676 11.65 -9.01 36.04
N SER A 677 11.12 -8.55 34.91
CA SER A 677 11.43 -9.10 33.57
C SER A 677 11.88 -7.99 32.62
N ASN A 678 12.90 -8.27 31.81
CA ASN A 678 13.38 -7.39 30.76
C ASN A 678 13.70 -8.19 29.48
N CYS A 679 13.52 -7.52 28.34
CA CYS A 679 13.76 -8.08 27.01
C CYS A 679 14.74 -7.19 26.26
N GLY A 680 15.76 -7.77 25.65
CA GLY A 680 16.86 -7.00 25.11
C GLY A 680 17.75 -7.72 24.11
N LEU A 681 18.82 -7.02 23.74
CA LEU A 681 19.78 -7.38 22.71
C LEU A 681 21.21 -7.24 23.24
N MET A 682 22.15 -7.97 22.65
CA MET A 682 23.57 -7.82 22.91
C MET A 682 24.39 -7.64 21.63
N ALA A 683 25.49 -6.91 21.74
CA ALA A 683 26.46 -6.64 20.69
C ALA A 683 27.90 -6.73 21.23
N ARG A 684 28.86 -6.97 20.34
CA ARG A 684 30.28 -7.25 20.63
C ARG A 684 30.47 -8.34 21.68
N TYR A 685 29.62 -9.36 21.63
CA TYR A 685 29.72 -10.49 22.53
C TYR A 685 31.00 -11.28 22.26
N THR A 686 31.82 -11.42 23.31
CA THR A 686 32.98 -12.32 23.34
C THR A 686 32.73 -13.46 24.32
N ASP A 687 32.26 -13.11 25.51
CA ASP A 687 31.83 -14.02 26.57
C ASP A 687 30.85 -13.28 27.49
N VAL A 688 30.35 -13.97 28.51
CA VAL A 688 29.39 -13.43 29.47
C VAL A 688 29.91 -12.26 30.30
N ASP A 689 31.22 -11.98 30.29
CA ASP A 689 31.87 -10.90 31.04
C ASP A 689 32.26 -9.71 30.15
N ASN A 690 32.08 -9.81 28.83
CA ASN A 690 32.52 -8.83 27.82
C ASN A 690 31.46 -8.68 26.70
N LEU A 691 30.55 -7.73 26.89
CA LEU A 691 29.49 -7.36 25.93
C LEU A 691 28.91 -5.96 26.17
N TYR A 692 28.32 -5.37 25.13
CA TYR A 692 27.30 -4.34 25.28
C TYR A 692 25.91 -4.98 25.22
N TYR A 693 24.97 -4.47 26.00
CA TYR A 693 23.59 -4.93 25.94
C TYR A 693 22.61 -3.81 26.27
N THR A 694 21.43 -3.89 25.67
CA THR A 694 20.32 -2.98 25.94
C THR A 694 19.05 -3.78 26.17
N TYR A 695 18.12 -3.26 26.97
CA TYR A 695 16.83 -3.91 27.19
C TYR A 695 15.74 -2.88 27.49
N ILE A 696 14.50 -3.32 27.29
CA ILE A 696 13.29 -2.68 27.80
C ILE A 696 12.84 -3.35 29.10
N ASP A 697 12.26 -2.57 30.02
CA ASP A 697 11.70 -3.06 31.28
C ASP A 697 10.32 -2.42 31.50
N THR A 698 9.25 -3.23 31.39
CA THR A 698 7.87 -2.77 31.54
C THR A 698 7.51 -2.44 33.00
N GLY A 699 8.20 -3.01 33.99
CA GLY A 699 8.01 -2.68 35.39
C GLY A 699 8.62 -1.33 35.76
N LEU A 700 9.77 -1.00 35.15
CA LEU A 700 10.51 0.24 35.38
C LEU A 700 10.23 1.34 34.34
N GLN A 701 9.46 1.04 33.29
CA GLN A 701 9.04 1.99 32.24
C GLN A 701 10.23 2.70 31.59
N ARG A 702 11.25 1.92 31.21
CA ARG A 702 12.50 2.46 30.65
C ARG A 702 13.20 1.51 29.69
N ILE A 703 14.09 2.10 28.88
CA ILE A 703 15.13 1.44 28.10
C ILE A 703 16.46 1.74 28.79
N ASP A 704 17.32 0.74 28.94
CA ASP A 704 18.67 0.94 29.46
C ASP A 704 19.72 0.45 28.46
N LEU A 705 20.89 1.12 28.42
CA LEU A 705 22.09 0.67 27.72
C LEU A 705 23.19 0.40 28.74
N TRP A 706 23.80 -0.77 28.65
CA TRP A 706 24.81 -1.25 29.57
C TRP A 706 26.04 -1.79 28.86
N ARG A 707 27.15 -1.69 29.57
CA ARG A 707 28.39 -2.40 29.28
C ARG A 707 28.66 -3.40 30.38
N ARG A 708 29.18 -4.58 30.02
CA ARG A 708 29.90 -5.46 30.93
C ARG A 708 31.29 -5.70 30.37
N SER A 709 32.33 -5.33 31.12
CA SER A 709 33.73 -5.49 30.71
C SER A 709 34.52 -6.09 31.87
N ALA A 710 35.18 -7.24 31.63
CA ALA A 710 35.82 -8.04 32.67
C ALA A 710 34.90 -8.28 33.88
N GLY A 711 33.61 -8.54 33.63
CA GLY A 711 32.59 -8.80 34.66
C GLY A 711 32.05 -7.56 35.36
N VAL A 712 32.62 -6.38 35.11
CA VAL A 712 32.15 -5.11 35.70
C VAL A 712 31.03 -4.52 34.86
N VAL A 713 29.84 -4.40 35.45
CA VAL A 713 28.66 -3.82 34.80
C VAL A 713 28.62 -2.30 35.00
N THR A 714 28.37 -1.55 33.92
CA THR A 714 28.29 -0.08 33.93
C THR A 714 27.11 0.37 33.07
N GLN A 715 26.22 1.21 33.60
CA GLN A 715 25.16 1.82 32.82
C GLN A 715 25.74 2.95 31.98
N LEU A 716 25.48 2.93 30.68
CA LEU A 716 25.93 3.96 29.74
C LEU A 716 24.83 4.97 29.42
N GLY A 717 23.56 4.55 29.53
CA GLY A 717 22.42 5.44 29.33
C GLY A 717 21.10 4.81 29.77
N THR A 718 20.09 5.67 29.91
CA THR A 718 18.71 5.29 30.22
C THR A 718 17.75 6.27 29.56
N ALA A 719 16.59 5.78 29.11
CA ALA A 719 15.53 6.59 28.53
C ALA A 719 14.17 6.11 29.03
N SER A 720 13.36 7.02 29.57
CA SER A 720 12.01 6.69 30.03
C SER A 720 11.07 6.44 28.85
N ARG A 721 10.25 5.39 28.94
CA ARG A 721 9.21 5.06 27.93
C ARG A 721 7.97 4.50 28.62
N THR A 722 6.80 4.86 28.10
CA THR A 722 5.56 4.21 28.49
C THR A 722 5.44 2.87 27.77
N LEU A 723 5.53 1.77 28.50
CA LEU A 723 5.54 0.40 28.02
C LEU A 723 4.36 -0.39 28.59
N ALA A 724 3.62 -1.06 27.73
CA ALA A 724 2.48 -1.90 28.09
C ALA A 724 2.89 -3.37 28.09
N VAL A 725 2.35 -4.12 29.05
CA VAL A 725 2.53 -5.57 29.14
C VAL A 725 1.76 -6.25 28.01
N GLY A 726 2.37 -7.23 27.35
CA GLY A 726 1.81 -7.95 26.21
C GLY A 726 1.97 -7.23 24.87
N SER A 727 2.46 -5.99 24.86
CA SER A 727 2.80 -5.28 23.63
C SER A 727 4.20 -5.67 23.13
N SER A 728 4.33 -5.74 21.81
CA SER A 728 5.58 -5.97 21.09
C SER A 728 6.29 -4.66 20.80
N TYR A 729 7.59 -4.61 21.03
CA TYR A 729 8.42 -3.42 20.84
C TYR A 729 9.65 -3.74 19.99
N PRO A 730 9.79 -3.17 18.78
CA PRO A 730 11.05 -3.19 18.04
C PRO A 730 12.15 -2.52 18.86
N LEU A 731 13.28 -3.21 19.00
CA LEU A 731 14.47 -2.70 19.67
C LEU A 731 15.66 -2.88 18.73
N ARG A 732 16.52 -1.86 18.61
CA ARG A 732 17.71 -1.92 17.76
C ARG A 732 18.91 -1.29 18.48
N LEU A 733 20.04 -1.99 18.47
CA LEU A 733 21.31 -1.58 19.05
C LEU A 733 22.36 -1.47 17.94
N VAL A 734 22.84 -0.25 17.68
CA VAL A 734 23.91 0.02 16.73
C VAL A 734 25.19 0.32 17.51
N VAL A 735 26.26 -0.39 17.19
CA VAL A 735 27.61 -0.20 17.75
C VAL A 735 28.58 0.00 16.58
N SER A 736 29.23 1.16 16.48
CA SER A 736 30.22 1.44 15.45
C SER A 736 31.39 2.24 16.03
N GLY A 737 32.60 1.68 15.96
CA GLY A 737 33.76 2.25 16.63
C GLY A 737 33.53 2.41 18.13
N SER A 738 33.58 3.64 18.65
CA SER A 738 33.24 3.94 20.05
C SER A 738 31.82 4.51 20.22
N SER A 739 31.01 4.57 19.16
CA SER A 739 29.65 5.11 19.20
C SER A 739 28.63 4.00 19.40
N LEU A 740 27.67 4.24 20.29
CA LEU A 740 26.56 3.35 20.59
C LEU A 740 25.24 4.13 20.47
N ALA A 741 24.27 3.55 19.76
CA ALA A 741 22.93 4.10 19.63
C ALA A 741 21.89 3.01 19.88
N VAL A 742 20.89 3.31 20.71
CA VAL A 742 19.72 2.46 20.92
C VAL A 742 18.51 3.14 20.32
N TYR A 743 17.83 2.46 19.42
CA TYR A 743 16.57 2.89 18.83
C TYR A 743 15.44 2.03 19.40
N PHE A 744 14.29 2.65 19.63
CA PHE A 744 13.13 2.01 20.23
C PHE A 744 11.88 2.35 19.42
N GLY A 745 11.11 1.33 19.06
CA GLY A 745 9.97 1.46 18.16
C GLY A 745 10.37 2.07 16.81
N ASN A 746 9.62 3.06 16.37
CA ASN A 746 9.81 3.73 15.07
C ASN A 746 10.52 5.10 15.21
N GLU A 747 11.26 5.31 16.29
CA GLU A 747 11.95 6.58 16.53
C GLU A 747 13.10 6.79 15.52
N SER A 748 13.10 7.95 14.85
CA SER A 748 14.15 8.34 13.89
C SER A 748 15.43 8.85 14.56
N THR A 749 15.35 9.23 15.83
CA THR A 749 16.50 9.57 16.66
C THR A 749 16.74 8.46 17.69
N PRO A 750 18.01 8.20 18.06
CA PRO A 750 18.29 7.22 19.10
C PRO A 750 17.62 7.63 20.43
N ALA A 751 16.92 6.69 21.06
CA ALA A 751 16.45 6.80 22.42
C ALA A 751 17.61 7.02 23.40
N ILE A 752 18.77 6.40 23.11
CA ILE A 752 20.02 6.56 23.85
C ILE A 752 21.16 6.70 22.83
N SER A 753 21.97 7.74 22.97
CA SER A 753 23.27 7.88 22.29
C SER A 753 24.38 7.92 23.33
N ALA A 754 25.40 7.06 23.18
CA ALA A 754 26.54 6.99 24.08
C ALA A 754 27.86 6.84 23.31
N THR A 755 28.95 7.24 23.95
CA THR A 755 30.31 7.03 23.44
C THR A 755 31.10 6.21 24.45
N ASP A 756 31.44 4.98 24.09
CA ASP A 756 32.23 4.06 24.92
C ASP A 756 33.11 3.17 24.03
N GLY A 757 34.40 3.09 24.36
CA GLY A 757 35.39 2.30 23.61
C GLY A 757 36.01 1.16 24.42
N ALA A 758 35.42 0.80 25.57
CA ALA A 758 36.01 -0.18 26.47
C ALA A 758 35.95 -1.62 25.94
N ILE A 759 35.00 -1.92 25.04
CA ILE A 759 34.92 -3.20 24.34
C ILE A 759 35.16 -2.93 22.86
N ALA A 760 36.42 -3.10 22.44
CA ALA A 760 36.86 -2.86 21.06
C ALA A 760 36.82 -4.11 20.17
N THR A 761 36.61 -5.29 20.76
CA THR A 761 36.62 -6.59 20.08
C THR A 761 35.37 -7.39 20.44
N GLY A 762 34.98 -8.33 19.57
CA GLY A 762 33.77 -9.15 19.73
C GLY A 762 32.97 -9.10 18.44
N ASN A 763 32.75 -10.26 17.82
CA ASN A 763 32.25 -10.36 16.44
C ASN A 763 30.80 -10.83 16.33
N PHE A 764 30.15 -11.08 17.46
CA PHE A 764 28.82 -11.67 17.53
C PHE A 764 27.87 -10.78 18.32
N GLY A 765 26.58 -10.86 18.00
CA GLY A 765 25.50 -10.29 18.79
C GLY A 765 24.47 -11.36 19.13
N GLY A 766 23.30 -10.96 19.59
CA GLY A 766 22.22 -11.91 19.90
C GLY A 766 21.18 -11.36 20.88
N LEU A 767 20.47 -12.30 21.51
CA LEU A 767 19.40 -12.02 22.46
C LEU A 767 19.97 -11.93 23.88
N HIS A 768 19.48 -10.96 24.66
CA HIS A 768 19.81 -10.82 26.07
C HIS A 768 18.60 -10.36 26.86
N GLY A 769 18.26 -11.05 27.94
CA GLY A 769 17.18 -10.64 28.84
C GLY A 769 17.26 -11.30 30.20
N PHE A 770 16.29 -10.97 31.02
CA PHE A 770 16.08 -11.56 32.33
C PHE A 770 14.59 -11.76 32.52
N THR A 771 14.19 -12.90 33.05
CA THR A 771 12.78 -13.19 33.31
C THR A 771 12.57 -13.55 34.77
N GLY A 772 11.61 -12.86 35.40
CA GLY A 772 11.13 -13.21 36.73
C GLY A 772 10.13 -14.37 36.73
N THR A 773 9.55 -14.71 35.57
CA THR A 773 8.55 -15.78 35.42
C THR A 773 8.74 -16.47 34.07
N ALA A 774 9.04 -17.77 34.08
CA ALA A 774 9.26 -18.56 32.86
C ALA A 774 8.17 -18.31 31.79
N GLY A 775 8.60 -18.05 30.56
CA GLY A 775 7.75 -17.75 29.41
C GLY A 775 7.30 -16.28 29.31
N SER A 776 7.69 -15.41 30.25
CA SER A 776 7.23 -14.00 30.25
C SER A 776 7.94 -13.09 29.26
N VAL A 777 9.07 -13.52 28.70
CA VAL A 777 9.90 -12.74 27.77
C VAL A 777 10.05 -13.52 26.48
N THR A 778 9.69 -12.89 25.37
CA THR A 778 9.86 -13.47 24.03
C THR A 778 10.51 -12.48 23.08
N TRP A 779 11.25 -13.03 22.11
CA TRP A 779 11.86 -12.34 20.99
C TRP A 779 11.28 -12.88 19.68
N ASP A 780 11.14 -11.97 18.74
CA ASP A 780 10.72 -12.22 17.37
C ASP A 780 11.61 -11.43 16.40
N ASP A 781 11.60 -11.78 15.12
CA ASP A 781 12.25 -11.02 14.04
C ASP A 781 13.70 -10.57 14.32
N PHE A 782 14.56 -11.51 14.73
CA PHE A 782 15.96 -11.20 15.03
C PHE A 782 16.77 -10.95 13.74
N ASN A 783 17.51 -9.84 13.72
CA ASN A 783 18.41 -9.47 12.64
C ASN A 783 19.75 -8.95 13.19
N ILE A 784 20.84 -9.21 12.47
CA ILE A 784 22.17 -8.69 12.77
C ILE A 784 22.99 -8.46 11.50
N THR A 785 23.48 -7.23 11.32
CA THR A 785 24.36 -6.89 10.19
C THR A 785 25.60 -6.11 10.64
N GLY A 786 26.58 -5.97 9.74
CA GLY A 786 27.72 -5.09 9.97
C GLY A 786 27.32 -3.62 9.86
N ALA A 787 27.59 -2.82 10.90
CA ALA A 787 27.24 -1.40 10.90
C ALA A 787 28.15 -0.58 9.97
N THR A 788 27.57 0.23 9.08
CA THR A 788 28.32 1.18 8.23
C THR A 788 28.35 2.58 8.86
N SER A 789 29.47 3.29 8.71
CA SER A 789 29.74 4.58 9.36
C SER A 789 28.78 5.73 8.97
N SER A 790 27.90 5.53 7.99
CA SER A 790 26.91 6.52 7.54
C SER A 790 25.66 6.60 8.43
N ALA A 791 25.39 5.61 9.28
CA ALA A 791 24.16 5.54 10.09
C ALA A 791 24.15 6.44 11.34
N LEU A 792 25.27 7.08 11.71
CA LEU A 792 25.46 7.68 13.04
C LEU A 792 25.79 9.18 13.04
N PHE A 793 25.65 9.89 11.92
CA PHE A 793 25.87 11.33 11.88
C PHE A 793 24.57 12.12 11.72
N SER A 794 23.99 12.56 12.85
CA SER A 794 23.25 13.82 12.91
C SER A 794 24.16 14.87 13.57
N ASP A 795 24.93 15.60 12.78
CA ASP A 795 25.53 16.85 13.28
C ASP A 795 24.44 17.93 13.20
N THR A 796 23.87 18.29 14.35
CA THR A 796 23.15 19.54 14.49
C THR A 796 24.19 20.66 14.50
N PHE A 797 24.31 21.39 13.39
CA PHE A 797 25.16 22.58 13.22
C PHE A 797 24.79 23.76 14.15
N ASP A 798 24.38 23.51 15.40
CA ASP A 798 24.22 24.52 16.44
C ASP A 798 25.58 24.87 17.04
N ARG A 799 26.36 25.63 16.27
CA ARG A 799 27.41 26.47 16.85
C ARG A 799 26.75 27.76 17.32
N SER A 800 26.68 27.94 18.63
CA SER A 800 26.25 29.19 19.26
C SER A 800 26.96 30.40 18.64
N PRO A 801 26.25 31.49 18.28
CA PRO A 801 26.89 32.67 17.73
C PRO A 801 27.78 33.32 18.81
N PRO A 802 29.03 33.70 18.52
CA PRO A 802 29.84 34.44 19.48
C PRO A 802 29.22 35.82 19.69
N THR A 803 28.94 36.11 20.95
CA THR A 803 28.48 37.40 21.46
C THR A 803 29.36 38.56 20.99
N ALA A 804 28.71 39.66 20.62
CA ALA A 804 29.33 40.91 20.22
C ALA A 804 30.27 41.49 21.29
N ARG A 805 31.50 41.86 20.90
CA ARG A 805 32.14 43.12 21.36
C ARG A 805 33.36 43.54 20.54
N THR A 806 33.38 44.86 20.31
CA THR A 806 34.50 45.79 20.07
C THR A 806 35.25 45.79 18.73
N ARG A 807 35.08 46.93 18.03
CA ARG A 807 35.85 47.40 16.88
C ARG A 807 37.34 47.57 17.22
N SER A 808 38.22 47.00 16.41
CA SER A 808 39.55 47.56 16.14
C SER A 808 39.99 47.23 14.71
N ARG A 809 40.44 48.27 13.98
CA ARG A 809 40.92 48.25 12.59
C ARG A 809 42.02 47.21 12.33
N PRO A 810 42.08 46.60 11.13
CA PRO A 810 43.26 45.86 10.67
C PRO A 810 44.23 46.77 9.87
N PRO A 811 45.55 46.49 9.87
CA PRO A 811 46.51 47.14 8.99
C PRO A 811 46.49 46.55 7.57
N ARG A 812 46.91 47.39 6.63
CA ARG A 812 46.92 47.20 5.17
C ARG A 812 48.03 46.25 4.66
N ARG A 813 47.79 45.83 3.40
CA ARG A 813 48.71 45.39 2.31
C ARG A 813 48.89 43.87 2.21
N THR A 814 48.91 43.22 1.04
CA THR A 814 48.86 43.58 -0.40
C THR A 814 48.76 42.26 -1.18
N GLY A 815 48.07 42.24 -2.34
CA GLY A 815 48.23 41.16 -3.33
C GLY A 815 46.96 40.80 -4.11
N ARG A 816 46.68 41.53 -5.18
CA ARG A 816 45.70 41.17 -6.24
C ARG A 816 46.26 40.01 -7.08
N VAL A 817 45.40 39.13 -7.59
CA VAL A 817 45.07 38.98 -9.03
C VAL A 817 43.66 38.38 -9.15
N SER A 818 42.80 39.01 -9.95
CA SER A 818 41.46 38.55 -10.33
C SER A 818 41.45 38.16 -11.81
N CYS A 819 40.76 37.07 -12.18
CA CYS A 819 40.26 36.88 -13.54
C CYS A 819 38.73 36.81 -13.52
N ARG A 820 38.11 37.67 -14.33
CA ARG A 820 36.67 37.87 -14.51
C ARG A 820 36.06 36.79 -15.39
N ALA A 821 34.84 36.40 -15.05
CA ALA A 821 33.86 35.81 -15.98
C ALA A 821 33.26 36.90 -16.88
N TRP A 822 32.97 36.55 -18.14
CA TRP A 822 32.25 37.37 -19.11
C TRP A 822 30.91 36.72 -19.42
N ALA A 823 29.83 37.50 -19.35
CA ALA A 823 28.51 37.18 -19.89
C ALA A 823 28.38 37.73 -21.33
N PRO A 824 27.58 37.13 -22.22
CA PRO A 824 27.35 37.66 -23.56
C PRO A 824 26.10 38.56 -23.60
N ALA A 825 26.17 39.61 -24.42
CA ALA A 825 25.02 40.42 -24.84
C ALA A 825 24.97 40.50 -26.38
N THR A 826 23.84 40.05 -26.92
CA THR A 826 23.05 40.58 -28.05
C THR A 826 23.67 40.94 -29.42
N THR A 827 23.03 40.33 -30.43
CA THR A 827 22.61 40.82 -31.77
C THR A 827 23.63 41.01 -32.89
N ARG A 828 23.59 40.09 -33.88
CA ARG A 828 22.99 40.33 -35.21
C ARG A 828 22.57 39.02 -35.85
#